data_AF-A0A7I8VY91-F1
#
_entry.id   AF-A0A7I8VY91-F1
#
_cell.length_a   1.000
_cell.length_b   1.000
_cell.length_c   1.000
_cell.angle_alpha   90.00
_cell.angle_beta   90.00
_cell.angle_gamma   90.00
#
_symmetry.space_group_name_H-M   'P 1'
#
loop_
_entity.id
_entity.type
_entity.pdbx_description
1 polymer ?
#
loop_
_entity_poly.entity_id
_entity_poly.type
_entity_poly.pdbx_seq_one_letter_code
_entity_poly.pdbx_strand_id
1 'polypeptide(L)'
;MEDSHTKATEEVLLHFKTDENTGLSDDQIEQYQKKYGPNELPAEEGKTLWELILEQFDDLLVKILLLAAIISFVLAWFEESEEQVTAFVEPFVILLILIANAVVGVWQERNAESAIEALKEYEPEIAKVIRKNHRGVQRIKARELVPGDIVDVSVGDKVPSDIRLTKIFSTTLRVDQAILTGESVSVLKHTDSIPDPRAVNQDKKNVLFSGTNIAAGKARGIVVGTGLNTEIGKIRTSMTETEAEKTPLQQKLDEFGQQLSKVISIVCVAVWAINIGHFNDPAHGGSWMKGAIYYFKIAVALAVAAIPEGLPAVITTCLALGTRRMAKKNAIVRSLPSVETLGCTSVICSDKTGTLTTNQMSVCRVLTLNKNSSEEKPIFDEFEVDGTTYEPVGVVYQGGKPVRCSEFDGLIELSTICAMCNDSSVDYNEAKGVYEKVGEATETALTVLVEKMNVANVEKSGMKKKELGTAVNHSILNQWKKDFTLEFSRDRKSMSCYAVPTKQTKLGTGPKMFVKGAPEGVLDRCSHVRVGTSKVPMTPAVKAEIMKHVKYYGTGRDTLRCLALATIDSPVKKEDMDLEDSKKFIKYETNCTFVGVVGMLDPPRYEVMDAIKQCRRAGIRVIVITGDNKATAEAICRRIGVFGENESTENRAFTGREFDDLSIDDQAKACRQARLFARVEPAHKQKIIEYLQADGEVSAMTGDGVNDAPALKKAEIGIAMGSGTAVAKSASEMVLADDNFTSIVSAVEEGRAIYNNMKQFIRYLISSNIGEVVCIFLTAALGMPEALIPVQLLWVNLVTDGLPATALGFNPPDLDIMTKPPRSAQEPLISGWLFFRYMAIGGYVGCATVGAAAWWFVVYDKGPQLNYYQLTHHMQCPAEPRMFPSIDCSIFNHPKPMTMALSVLVTIEMLNAINSISENQSLTLMPPWSNKWLLGAIALSMSLHFLILEVDFLSAVFQITPLNLEEWMAVLKISLPVVILDETLKFVARKFTDGKNPLTQFYWMIAVWVIYIGLILNAPF
;
A
#
# COMPACT_ATOMS: atom_id res chain seq x y z
N MET A 1 -28.93 1.26 -22.60
CA MET A 1 -28.52 1.26 -24.02
C MET A 1 -27.03 1.56 -24.04
N GLU A 2 -26.18 0.54 -24.15
CA GLU A 2 -24.73 0.69 -23.93
C GLU A 2 -24.02 1.50 -25.01
N ASP A 3 -24.33 1.25 -26.29
CA ASP A 3 -23.69 1.95 -27.43
C ASP A 3 -24.30 3.34 -27.72
N SER A 4 -24.90 3.99 -26.72
CA SER A 4 -25.58 5.28 -26.90
C SER A 4 -24.68 6.40 -27.43
N HIS A 5 -23.36 6.32 -27.21
CA HIS A 5 -22.38 7.27 -27.73
C HIS A 5 -22.25 7.20 -29.25
N THR A 6 -22.51 6.05 -29.87
CA THR A 6 -22.43 5.87 -31.33
C THR A 6 -23.63 6.39 -32.09
N LYS A 7 -24.74 6.63 -31.37
CA LYS A 7 -26.05 6.91 -31.97
C LYS A 7 -26.32 8.41 -32.00
N ALA A 8 -27.10 8.81 -33.00
CA ALA A 8 -27.65 10.16 -33.08
C ALA A 8 -28.65 10.39 -31.93
N THR A 9 -28.80 11.63 -31.49
CA THR A 9 -29.69 11.99 -30.36
C THR A 9 -31.13 11.53 -30.61
N GLU A 10 -31.61 11.68 -31.84
CA GLU A 10 -32.94 11.25 -32.30
C GLU A 10 -33.16 9.74 -32.14
N GLU A 11 -32.16 8.93 -32.46
CA GLU A 11 -32.23 7.46 -32.33
C GLU A 11 -32.32 7.02 -30.87
N VAL A 12 -31.60 7.71 -29.97
CA VAL A 12 -31.61 7.42 -28.53
C VAL A 12 -32.95 7.82 -27.91
N LEU A 13 -33.50 8.98 -28.27
CA LEU A 13 -34.84 9.41 -27.84
C LEU A 13 -35.93 8.42 -28.32
N LEU A 14 -35.82 7.96 -29.58
CA LEU A 14 -36.75 6.98 -30.15
C LEU A 14 -36.67 5.62 -29.44
N HIS A 15 -35.46 5.17 -29.08
CA HIS A 15 -35.24 3.91 -28.37
C HIS A 15 -35.98 3.86 -27.02
N PHE A 16 -35.90 4.95 -26.24
CA PHE A 16 -36.58 5.07 -24.95
C PHE A 16 -38.01 5.63 -25.03
N LYS A 17 -38.51 5.91 -26.25
CA LYS A 17 -39.86 6.47 -26.50
C LYS A 17 -40.14 7.69 -25.61
N THR A 18 -39.15 8.59 -25.52
CA THR A 18 -39.22 9.80 -24.70
C THR A 18 -39.06 11.03 -25.57
N ASP A 19 -39.70 12.13 -25.17
CA ASP A 19 -39.59 13.42 -25.85
C ASP A 19 -38.76 14.39 -24.99
N GLU A 20 -37.88 15.15 -25.65
CA GLU A 20 -36.88 16.00 -24.97
C GLU A 20 -37.49 17.16 -24.17
N ASN A 21 -38.71 17.60 -24.51
CA ASN A 21 -39.35 18.74 -23.86
C ASN A 21 -40.34 18.35 -22.77
N THR A 22 -40.93 17.15 -22.89
CA THR A 22 -42.02 16.69 -22.01
C THR A 22 -41.58 15.59 -21.04
N GLY A 23 -40.53 14.85 -21.40
CA GLY A 23 -39.98 13.75 -20.61
C GLY A 23 -40.89 12.52 -20.54
N LEU A 24 -40.60 11.62 -19.60
CA LEU A 24 -41.36 10.38 -19.40
C LEU A 24 -42.74 10.64 -18.74
N SER A 25 -43.71 9.79 -19.08
CA SER A 25 -45.01 9.70 -18.40
C SER A 25 -44.96 8.85 -17.13
N ASP A 26 -45.97 8.97 -16.26
CA ASP A 26 -46.05 8.19 -15.01
C ASP A 26 -46.06 6.67 -15.25
N ASP A 27 -46.80 6.21 -16.27
CA ASP A 27 -46.84 4.79 -16.63
C ASP A 27 -45.47 4.27 -17.10
N GLN A 28 -44.73 5.08 -17.87
CA GLN A 28 -43.39 4.73 -18.32
C GLN A 28 -42.40 4.66 -17.16
N ILE A 29 -42.50 5.60 -16.20
CA ILE A 29 -41.64 5.62 -15.01
C ILE A 29 -41.86 4.36 -14.19
N GLU A 30 -43.12 3.97 -13.90
CA GLU A 30 -43.39 2.76 -13.12
C GLU A 30 -42.91 1.50 -13.86
N GLN A 31 -43.12 1.43 -15.18
CA GLN A 31 -42.64 0.31 -15.99
C GLN A 31 -41.11 0.23 -15.99
N TYR A 32 -40.41 1.35 -16.12
CA TYR A 32 -38.95 1.40 -16.16
C TYR A 32 -38.33 1.20 -14.78
N GLN A 33 -38.96 1.66 -13.70
CA GLN A 33 -38.52 1.34 -12.33
C GLN A 33 -38.62 -0.18 -12.07
N LYS A 34 -39.70 -0.83 -12.48
CA LYS A 34 -39.84 -2.30 -12.37
C LYS A 34 -38.81 -3.04 -13.22
N LYS A 35 -38.45 -2.50 -14.39
CA LYS A 35 -37.52 -3.14 -15.34
C LYS A 35 -36.05 -2.97 -14.95
N TYR A 36 -35.63 -1.77 -14.57
CA TYR A 36 -34.23 -1.41 -14.36
C TYR A 36 -33.85 -1.29 -12.88
N GLY A 37 -34.82 -1.23 -11.98
CA GLY A 37 -34.59 -1.02 -10.55
C GLY A 37 -34.26 0.44 -10.20
N PRO A 38 -33.93 0.71 -8.93
CA PRO A 38 -33.51 2.03 -8.47
C PRO A 38 -32.11 2.40 -8.98
N ASN A 39 -31.88 3.70 -9.15
CA ASN A 39 -30.56 4.25 -9.47
C ASN A 39 -29.72 4.46 -8.19
N GLU A 40 -29.33 3.36 -7.57
CA GLU A 40 -28.42 3.32 -6.44
C GLU A 40 -27.51 2.10 -6.56
N LEU A 41 -26.35 2.16 -5.93
CA LEU A 41 -25.50 0.99 -5.81
C LEU A 41 -25.90 0.21 -4.53
N PRO A 42 -26.05 -1.13 -4.57
CA PRO A 42 -26.57 -1.93 -3.44
C PRO A 42 -25.72 -1.78 -2.16
N ALA A 43 -26.20 -2.08 -0.94
CA ALA A 43 -25.28 -2.12 0.21
C ALA A 43 -24.54 -3.47 0.25
N GLU A 44 -23.26 -3.51 0.62
CA GLU A 44 -22.61 -4.79 0.94
C GLU A 44 -23.12 -5.29 2.30
N GLU A 45 -23.48 -6.56 2.37
CA GLU A 45 -23.81 -7.24 3.62
C GLU A 45 -22.50 -7.61 4.31
N GLY A 46 -22.09 -6.83 5.32
CA GLY A 46 -20.92 -7.14 6.13
C GLY A 46 -21.12 -8.43 6.94
N LYS A 47 -20.02 -9.13 7.26
CA LYS A 47 -20.09 -10.32 8.11
C LYS A 47 -20.64 -9.96 9.48
N THR A 48 -21.45 -10.84 10.05
CA THR A 48 -21.95 -10.65 11.41
C THR A 48 -20.84 -10.92 12.43
N LEU A 49 -20.93 -10.30 13.62
CA LEU A 49 -19.98 -10.54 14.70
C LEU A 49 -19.86 -12.04 15.06
N TRP A 50 -20.95 -12.79 14.91
CA TRP A 50 -21.00 -14.21 15.20
C TRP A 50 -20.20 -15.04 14.18
N GLU A 51 -20.32 -14.71 12.89
CA GLU A 51 -19.54 -15.35 11.83
C GLU A 51 -18.05 -15.09 12.01
N LEU A 52 -17.66 -13.84 12.33
CA LEU A 52 -16.27 -13.48 12.64
C LEU A 52 -15.69 -14.29 13.82
N ILE A 53 -16.49 -14.52 14.87
CA ILE A 53 -16.06 -15.36 16.00
C ILE A 53 -15.85 -16.81 15.55
N LEU A 54 -16.77 -17.38 14.78
CA LEU A 54 -16.67 -18.76 14.32
C LEU A 54 -15.46 -18.99 13.42
N GLU A 55 -15.10 -18.02 12.58
CA GLU A 55 -13.92 -18.10 11.71
C GLU A 55 -12.61 -18.21 12.51
N GLN A 56 -12.51 -17.60 13.69
CA GLN A 56 -11.33 -17.74 14.56
C GLN A 56 -11.11 -19.18 15.06
N PHE A 57 -12.16 -20.01 15.06
CA PHE A 57 -12.08 -21.42 15.44
C PHE A 57 -11.98 -22.38 14.24
N ASP A 58 -11.90 -21.87 13.01
CA ASP A 58 -11.84 -22.71 11.81
C ASP A 58 -10.41 -23.21 11.50
N ASP A 59 -9.39 -22.57 12.08
CA ASP A 59 -8.00 -22.98 11.93
C ASP A 59 -7.71 -24.38 12.52
N LEU A 60 -6.85 -25.16 11.84
CA LEU A 60 -6.55 -26.54 12.21
C LEU A 60 -5.82 -26.64 13.56
N LEU A 61 -4.90 -25.73 13.87
CA LEU A 61 -4.17 -25.74 15.14
C LEU A 61 -5.12 -25.39 16.29
N VAL A 62 -6.00 -24.41 16.08
CA VAL A 62 -7.04 -24.04 17.06
C VAL A 62 -8.00 -25.21 17.31
N LYS A 63 -8.39 -25.95 16.27
CA LYS A 63 -9.20 -27.17 16.41
C LYS A 63 -8.50 -28.26 17.23
N ILE A 64 -7.19 -28.42 17.07
CA ILE A 64 -6.40 -29.38 17.87
C ILE A 64 -6.33 -28.95 19.33
N LEU A 65 -6.09 -27.66 19.61
CA LEU A 65 -6.12 -27.13 20.97
C LEU A 65 -7.51 -27.24 21.60
N LEU A 66 -8.58 -26.99 20.84
CA LEU A 66 -9.95 -27.15 21.31
C LEU A 66 -10.25 -28.62 21.63
N LEU A 67 -9.78 -29.56 20.80
CA LEU A 67 -9.88 -30.99 21.08
C LEU A 67 -9.10 -31.37 22.35
N ALA A 68 -7.88 -30.86 22.52
CA ALA A 68 -7.08 -31.05 23.72
C ALA A 68 -7.78 -30.50 24.97
N ALA A 69 -8.39 -29.32 24.88
CA ALA A 69 -9.16 -28.71 25.97
C ALA A 69 -10.38 -29.57 26.35
N ILE A 70 -11.13 -30.08 25.36
CA ILE A 70 -12.27 -30.98 25.59
C ILE A 70 -11.81 -32.28 26.26
N ILE A 71 -10.73 -32.89 25.76
CA ILE A 71 -10.19 -34.12 26.35
C ILE A 71 -9.71 -33.87 27.78
N SER A 72 -8.93 -32.82 28.00
CA SER A 72 -8.42 -32.43 29.32
C SER A 72 -9.56 -32.18 30.31
N PHE A 73 -10.63 -31.50 29.87
CA PHE A 73 -11.83 -31.28 30.68
C PHE A 73 -12.55 -32.59 31.05
N VAL A 74 -12.68 -33.52 30.08
CA VAL A 74 -13.28 -34.83 30.32
C VAL A 74 -12.43 -35.64 31.30
N LEU A 75 -11.11 -35.65 31.14
CA LEU A 75 -10.20 -36.37 32.04
C LEU A 75 -10.25 -35.81 33.46
N ALA A 76 -10.20 -34.49 33.62
CA ALA A 76 -10.33 -33.82 34.91
C ALA A 76 -11.68 -34.14 35.60
N TRP A 77 -12.76 -34.32 34.83
CA TRP A 77 -14.07 -34.70 35.37
C TRP A 77 -14.13 -36.14 35.90
N PHE A 78 -13.34 -37.06 35.32
CA PHE A 78 -13.29 -38.48 35.70
C PHE A 78 -12.16 -38.81 36.69
N GLU A 79 -11.34 -37.84 37.08
CA GLU A 79 -10.22 -38.04 38.00
C GLU A 79 -10.71 -38.08 39.46
N GLU A 80 -10.77 -39.28 40.05
CA GLU A 80 -11.12 -39.49 41.47
C GLU A 80 -9.93 -39.16 42.38
N SER A 81 -9.70 -37.88 42.69
CA SER A 81 -8.63 -37.46 43.62
C SER A 81 -9.05 -36.29 44.54
N GLU A 82 -8.36 -36.13 45.68
CA GLU A 82 -8.68 -35.14 46.74
C GLU A 82 -8.38 -33.67 46.34
N GLU A 83 -7.70 -33.43 45.22
CA GLU A 83 -7.33 -32.10 44.72
C GLU A 83 -8.18 -31.63 43.52
N GLN A 84 -9.52 -31.64 43.66
CA GLN A 84 -10.44 -31.26 42.57
C GLN A 84 -10.21 -29.85 42.01
N VAL A 85 -9.64 -28.92 42.78
CA VAL A 85 -9.50 -27.52 42.34
C VAL A 85 -8.33 -27.32 41.36
N THR A 86 -7.23 -28.07 41.51
CA THR A 86 -6.05 -27.96 40.64
C THR A 86 -6.24 -28.71 39.31
N ALA A 87 -7.02 -29.78 39.30
CA ALA A 87 -7.30 -30.58 38.11
C ALA A 87 -7.99 -29.79 36.97
N PHE A 88 -8.83 -28.81 37.29
CA PHE A 88 -9.49 -27.97 36.28
C PHE A 88 -8.65 -26.79 35.77
N VAL A 89 -7.45 -26.56 36.32
CA VAL A 89 -6.59 -25.44 35.91
C VAL A 89 -6.16 -25.61 34.46
N GLU A 90 -5.72 -26.80 34.07
CA GLU A 90 -5.24 -27.10 32.71
C GLU A 90 -6.30 -26.81 31.62
N PRO A 91 -7.51 -27.40 31.63
CA PRO A 91 -8.51 -27.12 30.60
C PRO A 91 -9.01 -25.67 30.63
N PHE A 92 -9.05 -25.04 31.81
CA PHE A 92 -9.46 -23.64 31.94
C PHE A 92 -8.44 -22.69 31.31
N VAL A 93 -7.14 -22.92 31.52
CA VAL A 93 -6.07 -22.10 30.93
C VAL A 93 -6.08 -22.23 29.40
N ILE A 94 -6.22 -23.45 28.85
CA ILE A 94 -6.31 -23.65 27.39
C ILE A 94 -7.52 -22.90 26.82
N LEU A 95 -8.70 -23.03 27.45
CA LEU A 95 -9.91 -22.33 27.00
C LEU A 95 -9.76 -20.80 27.08
N LEU A 96 -9.13 -20.29 28.13
CA LEU A 96 -8.87 -18.86 28.30
C LEU A 96 -7.98 -18.31 27.19
N ILE A 97 -6.94 -19.06 26.79
CA ILE A 97 -6.07 -18.68 25.67
C ILE A 97 -6.85 -18.65 24.36
N LEU A 98 -7.69 -19.66 24.09
CA LEU A 98 -8.52 -19.68 22.88
C LEU A 98 -9.50 -18.50 22.81
N ILE A 99 -10.15 -18.17 23.93
CA ILE A 99 -11.03 -17.00 24.02
C ILE A 99 -10.25 -15.70 23.81
N ALA A 100 -9.10 -15.54 24.46
CA ALA A 100 -8.27 -14.36 24.31
C ALA A 100 -7.82 -14.16 22.85
N ASN A 101 -7.37 -15.22 22.19
CA ASN A 101 -6.99 -15.21 20.78
C ASN A 101 -8.17 -14.83 19.88
N ALA A 102 -9.35 -15.41 20.09
CA ALA A 102 -10.54 -15.09 19.32
C ALA A 102 -11.00 -13.63 19.50
N VAL A 103 -10.97 -13.11 20.74
CA VAL A 103 -11.32 -11.70 21.02
C VAL A 103 -10.36 -10.74 20.31
N VAL A 104 -9.06 -11.03 20.38
CA VAL A 104 -8.02 -10.23 19.72
C VAL A 104 -8.21 -10.27 18.19
N GLY A 105 -8.48 -11.44 17.61
CA GLY A 105 -8.76 -11.59 16.18
C GLY A 105 -9.97 -10.78 15.72
N VAL A 106 -11.12 -10.95 16.39
CA VAL A 106 -12.37 -10.23 16.04
C VAL A 106 -12.23 -8.72 16.21
N TRP A 107 -11.55 -8.26 17.26
CA TRP A 107 -11.34 -6.83 17.50
C TRP A 107 -10.51 -6.19 16.38
N GLN A 108 -9.54 -6.91 15.82
CA GLN A 108 -8.71 -6.43 14.72
C GLN A 108 -9.48 -6.34 13.41
N GLU A 109 -10.28 -7.36 13.11
CA GLU A 109 -11.03 -7.45 11.85
C GLU A 109 -12.12 -6.38 11.74
N ARG A 110 -12.82 -6.11 12.86
CA ARG A 110 -13.85 -5.06 12.92
C ARG A 110 -13.31 -3.64 12.66
N ASN A 111 -12.08 -3.35 13.06
CA ASN A 111 -11.49 -2.02 12.84
C ASN A 111 -11.18 -1.78 11.35
N ALA A 112 -10.94 -2.85 10.57
CA ALA A 112 -10.64 -2.75 9.14
C ALA A 112 -11.90 -2.48 8.28
N GLU A 113 -13.06 -3.05 8.62
CA GLU A 113 -14.31 -2.94 7.83
C GLU A 113 -14.94 -1.54 7.80
N SER A 114 -14.71 -0.71 8.84
CA SER A 114 -15.35 0.62 8.99
C SER A 114 -15.07 1.61 7.85
N ALA A 115 -14.10 1.32 6.99
CA ALA A 115 -13.68 2.20 5.90
C ALA A 115 -14.42 1.96 4.56
N ILE A 116 -15.22 0.90 4.43
CA ILE A 116 -15.97 0.58 3.18
C ILE A 116 -17.19 1.51 2.99
N GLU A 117 -17.69 2.16 4.06
CA GLU A 117 -18.84 3.08 3.99
C GLU A 117 -18.58 4.38 3.20
N ALA A 118 -17.33 4.71 2.89
CA ALA A 118 -16.94 5.94 2.19
C ALA A 118 -17.43 6.03 0.72
N LEU A 119 -17.82 4.92 0.10
CA LEU A 119 -18.37 4.91 -1.27
C LEU A 119 -19.72 5.64 -1.36
N LYS A 120 -20.52 5.65 -0.29
CA LYS A 120 -21.86 6.24 -0.26
C LYS A 120 -21.84 7.78 -0.29
N GLU A 121 -20.72 8.42 0.05
CA GLU A 121 -20.60 9.89 0.03
C GLU A 121 -20.57 10.48 -1.39
N TYR A 122 -20.39 9.66 -2.43
CA TYR A 122 -20.26 10.13 -3.80
C TYR A 122 -21.58 10.18 -4.58
N GLU A 123 -22.64 9.49 -4.16
CA GLU A 123 -23.93 9.55 -4.83
C GLU A 123 -24.64 10.89 -4.55
N PRO A 124 -25.09 11.64 -5.58
CA PRO A 124 -25.87 12.84 -5.35
C PRO A 124 -27.24 12.47 -4.78
N GLU A 125 -27.67 13.16 -3.72
CA GLU A 125 -28.98 12.89 -3.11
C GLU A 125 -30.14 13.31 -4.03
N ILE A 126 -29.91 14.29 -4.93
CA ILE A 126 -30.95 14.96 -5.71
C ILE A 126 -30.57 15.06 -7.21
N ALA A 127 -31.52 14.79 -8.09
CA ALA A 127 -31.43 14.96 -9.54
C ALA A 127 -32.47 15.96 -10.07
N LYS A 128 -32.15 16.63 -11.19
CA LYS A 128 -33.01 17.60 -11.88
C LYS A 128 -33.57 16.96 -13.16
N VAL A 129 -34.88 16.73 -13.20
CA VAL A 129 -35.56 16.02 -14.30
C VAL A 129 -36.68 16.83 -14.93
N ILE A 130 -37.04 16.46 -16.15
CA ILE A 130 -38.26 16.90 -16.82
C ILE A 130 -39.13 15.66 -16.99
N ARG A 131 -40.30 15.67 -16.36
CA ARG A 131 -41.26 14.55 -16.33
C ARG A 131 -42.69 15.08 -16.37
N LYS A 132 -43.64 14.19 -16.68
CA LYS A 132 -45.09 14.43 -16.49
C LYS A 132 -45.65 15.65 -17.23
N ASN A 133 -45.07 16.03 -18.37
CA ASN A 133 -45.50 17.24 -19.10
C ASN A 133 -45.45 18.52 -18.22
N HIS A 134 -44.67 18.50 -17.14
CA HIS A 134 -44.54 19.64 -16.27
C HIS A 134 -43.73 20.73 -16.97
N ARG A 135 -44.20 21.97 -16.95
CA ARG A 135 -43.60 23.10 -17.68
C ARG A 135 -42.25 23.57 -17.11
N GLY A 136 -41.67 22.87 -16.15
CA GLY A 136 -40.41 23.24 -15.50
C GLY A 136 -39.62 22.03 -14.99
N VAL A 137 -38.38 22.28 -14.58
CA VAL A 137 -37.46 21.27 -14.04
C VAL A 137 -37.89 20.89 -12.62
N GLN A 138 -38.07 19.60 -12.36
CA GLN A 138 -38.40 19.05 -11.05
C GLN A 138 -37.14 18.52 -10.37
N ARG A 139 -37.06 18.63 -9.04
CA ARG A 139 -36.01 18.01 -8.22
C ARG A 139 -36.57 16.74 -7.60
N ILE A 140 -35.95 15.61 -7.89
CA ILE A 140 -36.31 14.28 -7.36
C ILE A 140 -35.10 13.65 -6.66
N LYS A 141 -35.30 12.57 -5.92
CA LYS A 141 -34.19 11.78 -5.40
C LYS A 141 -33.45 11.11 -6.56
N ALA A 142 -32.13 11.11 -6.56
CA ALA A 142 -31.37 10.50 -7.65
C ALA A 142 -31.66 8.99 -7.81
N ARG A 143 -31.97 8.30 -6.70
CA ARG A 143 -32.42 6.89 -6.67
C ARG A 143 -33.65 6.62 -7.53
N GLU A 144 -34.51 7.61 -7.72
CA GLU A 144 -35.77 7.47 -8.49
C GLU A 144 -35.57 7.66 -10.00
N LEU A 145 -34.36 7.98 -10.46
CA LEU A 145 -34.04 8.07 -11.90
C LEU A 145 -34.14 6.71 -12.59
N VAL A 146 -34.60 6.74 -13.84
CA VAL A 146 -34.67 5.56 -14.70
C VAL A 146 -34.10 5.86 -16.09
N PRO A 147 -33.59 4.85 -16.82
CA PRO A 147 -33.21 5.00 -18.21
C PRO A 147 -34.37 5.55 -19.05
N GLY A 148 -34.11 6.60 -19.83
CA GLY A 148 -35.10 7.35 -20.61
C GLY A 148 -35.53 8.69 -20.01
N ASP A 149 -35.18 8.98 -18.74
CA ASP A 149 -35.43 10.29 -18.15
C ASP A 149 -34.67 11.40 -18.86
N ILE A 150 -35.30 12.56 -18.97
CA ILE A 150 -34.64 13.78 -19.43
C ILE A 150 -34.15 14.55 -18.21
N VAL A 151 -32.85 14.83 -18.18
CA VAL A 151 -32.14 15.43 -17.07
C VAL A 151 -31.44 16.72 -17.49
N ASP A 152 -31.55 17.73 -16.65
CA ASP A 152 -30.85 19.01 -16.80
C ASP A 152 -29.69 19.06 -15.81
N VAL A 153 -28.49 19.36 -16.30
CA VAL A 153 -27.29 19.53 -15.48
C VAL A 153 -26.70 20.93 -15.68
N SER A 154 -26.18 21.51 -14.62
CA SER A 154 -25.60 22.85 -14.58
C SER A 154 -24.30 22.87 -13.76
N VAL A 155 -23.51 23.92 -13.92
CA VAL A 155 -22.26 24.11 -13.17
C VAL A 155 -22.42 23.84 -11.67
N GLY A 156 -21.52 23.03 -11.12
CA GLY A 156 -21.54 22.58 -9.73
C GLY A 156 -22.40 21.35 -9.45
N ASP A 157 -23.28 20.95 -10.38
CA ASP A 157 -24.03 19.70 -10.22
C ASP A 157 -23.10 18.49 -10.39
N LYS A 158 -23.32 17.49 -9.54
CA LYS A 158 -22.81 16.14 -9.73
C LYS A 158 -23.77 15.37 -10.63
N VAL A 159 -23.22 14.66 -11.60
CA VAL A 159 -23.96 13.89 -12.59
C VAL A 159 -24.56 12.65 -11.91
N PRO A 160 -25.90 12.48 -11.94
CA PRO A 160 -26.59 11.46 -11.12
C PRO A 160 -26.67 10.07 -11.75
N SER A 161 -26.40 9.94 -13.04
CA SER A 161 -26.46 8.70 -13.82
C SER A 161 -25.66 8.85 -15.12
N ASP A 162 -25.53 7.80 -15.91
CA ASP A 162 -24.91 7.93 -17.22
C ASP A 162 -25.91 8.54 -18.20
N ILE A 163 -25.54 9.64 -18.84
CA ILE A 163 -26.43 10.51 -19.61
C ILE A 163 -25.85 10.76 -21.00
N ARG A 164 -26.64 10.52 -22.04
CA ARG A 164 -26.32 10.95 -23.41
C ARG A 164 -26.78 12.39 -23.63
N LEU A 165 -25.86 13.27 -23.99
CA LEU A 165 -26.16 14.70 -24.20
C LEU A 165 -27.07 14.91 -25.42
N THR A 166 -28.20 15.58 -25.24
CA THR A 166 -29.10 15.95 -26.34
C THR A 166 -28.87 17.39 -26.79
N LYS A 167 -28.68 18.29 -25.83
CA LYS A 167 -28.56 19.73 -26.09
C LYS A 167 -27.66 20.41 -25.08
N ILE A 168 -26.81 21.32 -25.56
CA ILE A 168 -25.99 22.18 -24.70
C ILE A 168 -26.56 23.60 -24.81
N PHE A 169 -26.91 24.20 -23.68
CA PHE A 169 -27.50 25.55 -23.62
C PHE A 169 -26.45 26.66 -23.50
N SER A 170 -25.31 26.35 -22.88
CA SER A 170 -24.16 27.26 -22.83
C SER A 170 -23.30 27.15 -24.10
N THR A 171 -22.39 28.08 -24.30
CA THR A 171 -21.43 28.04 -25.44
C THR A 171 -20.54 26.80 -25.39
N THR A 172 -20.11 26.40 -24.19
CA THR A 172 -19.43 25.12 -23.99
C THR A 172 -19.94 24.43 -22.73
N LEU A 173 -19.83 23.10 -22.72
CA LEU A 173 -20.00 22.28 -21.53
C LEU A 173 -18.64 21.67 -21.18
N ARG A 174 -18.20 21.88 -19.94
CA ARG A 174 -16.97 21.33 -19.38
C ARG A 174 -17.30 20.45 -18.21
N VAL A 175 -16.74 19.25 -18.20
CA VAL A 175 -17.00 18.22 -17.19
C VAL A 175 -15.70 17.78 -16.58
N ASP A 176 -15.64 17.79 -15.25
CA ASP A 176 -14.56 17.16 -14.52
C ASP A 176 -14.83 15.66 -14.41
N GLN A 177 -14.00 14.89 -15.10
CA GLN A 177 -14.08 13.43 -15.17
C GLN A 177 -12.91 12.76 -14.44
N ALA A 178 -12.24 13.48 -13.53
CA ALA A 178 -11.07 12.97 -12.81
C ALA A 178 -11.36 11.63 -12.10
N ILE A 179 -12.57 11.43 -11.57
CA ILE A 179 -12.94 10.20 -10.88
C ILE A 179 -12.84 8.93 -11.74
N LEU A 180 -13.08 9.04 -13.06
CA LEU A 180 -13.09 7.92 -14.00
C LEU A 180 -11.85 7.88 -14.89
N THR A 181 -11.13 8.98 -14.99
CA THR A 181 -10.03 9.13 -15.96
C THR A 181 -8.69 9.45 -15.31
N GLY A 182 -8.66 9.80 -14.02
CA GLY A 182 -7.49 10.35 -13.30
C GLY A 182 -7.15 11.81 -13.68
N GLU A 183 -7.66 12.31 -14.80
CA GLU A 183 -7.27 13.60 -15.35
C GLU A 183 -8.07 14.75 -14.74
N SER A 184 -7.39 15.63 -14.00
CA SER A 184 -7.96 16.79 -13.31
C SER A 184 -8.28 17.99 -14.22
N VAL A 185 -8.12 17.83 -15.55
CA VAL A 185 -8.43 18.85 -16.55
C VAL A 185 -9.84 18.62 -17.07
N SER A 186 -10.65 19.68 -17.07
CA SER A 186 -12.03 19.59 -17.54
C SER A 186 -12.08 19.21 -19.02
N VAL A 187 -13.00 18.31 -19.37
CA VAL A 187 -13.17 17.82 -20.74
C VAL A 187 -14.35 18.53 -21.39
N LEU A 188 -14.12 19.02 -22.61
CA LEU A 188 -15.16 19.61 -23.44
C LEU A 188 -16.06 18.54 -24.04
N LYS A 189 -17.37 18.72 -23.87
CA LYS A 189 -18.39 17.82 -24.38
C LYS A 189 -19.10 18.39 -25.62
N HIS A 190 -19.69 17.52 -26.42
CA HIS A 190 -20.49 17.85 -27.61
C HIS A 190 -21.65 16.88 -27.80
N THR A 191 -22.55 17.14 -28.76
CA THR A 191 -23.75 16.31 -28.99
C THR A 191 -23.60 15.30 -30.13
N ASP A 192 -22.62 15.49 -31.01
CA ASP A 192 -22.41 14.63 -32.18
C ASP A 192 -22.15 13.16 -31.80
N SER A 193 -22.55 12.23 -32.66
CA SER A 193 -22.28 10.81 -32.49
C SER A 193 -20.79 10.50 -32.65
N ILE A 194 -20.33 9.45 -31.95
CA ILE A 194 -18.94 9.00 -31.98
C ILE A 194 -18.90 7.68 -32.75
N PRO A 195 -18.30 7.63 -33.94
CA PRO A 195 -18.42 6.46 -34.82
C PRO A 195 -17.83 5.17 -34.26
N ASP A 196 -16.85 5.27 -33.35
CA ASP A 196 -16.16 4.10 -32.80
C ASP A 196 -17.01 3.43 -31.70
N PRO A 197 -17.50 2.20 -31.94
CA PRO A 197 -18.26 1.46 -30.92
C PRO A 197 -17.41 1.09 -29.71
N ARG A 198 -16.09 0.95 -29.89
CA ARG A 198 -15.13 0.65 -28.82
C ARG A 198 -14.44 1.90 -28.27
N ALA A 199 -15.05 3.06 -28.45
CA ALA A 199 -14.52 4.31 -27.91
C ALA A 199 -14.33 4.22 -26.39
N VAL A 200 -13.13 4.60 -25.94
CA VAL A 200 -12.79 4.69 -24.52
C VAL A 200 -13.58 5.80 -23.82
N ASN A 201 -13.69 5.75 -22.49
CA ASN A 201 -14.47 6.73 -21.72
C ASN A 201 -13.97 8.17 -21.91
N GLN A 202 -12.67 8.37 -22.13
CA GLN A 202 -12.10 9.69 -22.47
C GLN A 202 -12.57 10.22 -23.84
N ASP A 203 -12.86 9.31 -24.78
CA ASP A 203 -13.26 9.66 -26.14
C ASP A 203 -14.77 9.86 -26.28
N LYS A 204 -15.57 9.29 -25.37
CA LYS A 204 -17.03 9.48 -25.21
C LYS A 204 -17.40 10.92 -24.81
N LYS A 205 -17.11 11.87 -25.68
CA LYS A 205 -17.32 13.32 -25.49
C LYS A 205 -18.78 13.75 -25.58
N ASN A 206 -19.70 12.83 -25.86
CA ASN A 206 -21.13 13.07 -25.94
C ASN A 206 -21.95 12.41 -24.82
N VAL A 207 -21.26 11.77 -23.87
CA VAL A 207 -21.84 11.15 -22.67
C VAL A 207 -21.34 11.90 -21.42
N LEU A 208 -22.19 12.05 -20.42
CA LEU A 208 -21.84 12.40 -19.05
C LEU A 208 -21.93 11.14 -18.20
N PHE A 209 -21.01 10.96 -17.26
CA PHE A 209 -20.95 9.75 -16.46
C PHE A 209 -21.35 10.00 -15.02
N SER A 210 -22.03 9.05 -14.40
CA SER A 210 -22.44 9.11 -13.01
C SER A 210 -21.26 9.41 -12.07
N GLY A 211 -21.47 10.29 -11.09
CA GLY A 211 -20.46 10.72 -10.12
C GLY A 211 -19.51 11.82 -10.61
N THR A 212 -19.45 12.11 -11.92
CA THR A 212 -18.65 13.23 -12.46
C THR A 212 -19.28 14.59 -12.15
N ASN A 213 -18.52 15.68 -12.22
CA ASN A 213 -19.02 17.01 -11.87
C ASN A 213 -19.02 17.96 -13.07
N ILE A 214 -20.02 18.82 -13.17
CA ILE A 214 -20.04 19.87 -14.22
C ILE A 214 -19.16 21.04 -13.78
N ALA A 215 -18.02 21.20 -14.45
CA ALA A 215 -17.07 22.28 -14.17
C ALA A 215 -17.55 23.62 -14.73
N ALA A 216 -18.17 23.63 -15.91
CA ALA A 216 -18.78 24.84 -16.48
C ALA A 216 -19.88 24.49 -17.49
N GLY A 217 -20.87 25.39 -17.60
CA GLY A 217 -21.94 25.31 -18.59
C GLY A 217 -23.25 24.71 -18.07
N LYS A 218 -24.21 24.57 -18.98
CA LYS A 218 -25.52 23.97 -18.75
C LYS A 218 -25.93 23.11 -19.94
N ALA A 219 -26.41 21.91 -19.68
CA ALA A 219 -26.83 20.99 -20.72
C ALA A 219 -28.03 20.14 -20.30
N ARG A 220 -28.65 19.54 -21.31
CA ARG A 220 -29.71 18.54 -21.21
C ARG A 220 -29.24 17.24 -21.83
N GLY A 221 -29.68 16.14 -21.25
CA GLY A 221 -29.49 14.83 -21.84
C GLY A 221 -30.52 13.82 -21.39
N ILE A 222 -30.41 12.64 -21.97
CA ILE A 222 -31.25 11.47 -21.66
C ILE A 222 -30.44 10.45 -20.88
N VAL A 223 -31.03 9.91 -19.81
CA VAL A 223 -30.41 8.84 -19.00
C VAL A 223 -30.33 7.55 -19.80
N VAL A 224 -29.14 6.96 -19.92
CA VAL A 224 -28.88 5.74 -20.70
C VAL A 224 -28.49 4.53 -19.83
N GLY A 225 -27.97 4.78 -18.64
CA GLY A 225 -27.59 3.77 -17.64
C GLY A 225 -27.81 4.28 -16.22
N THR A 226 -28.25 3.40 -15.32
CA THR A 226 -28.52 3.68 -13.89
C THR A 226 -27.99 2.55 -13.01
N GLY A 227 -27.69 2.85 -11.75
CA GLY A 227 -27.18 1.87 -10.77
C GLY A 227 -25.94 1.14 -11.28
N LEU A 228 -25.95 -0.20 -11.19
CA LEU A 228 -24.86 -1.07 -11.64
C LEU A 228 -24.54 -0.98 -13.15
N ASN A 229 -25.47 -0.50 -13.98
CA ASN A 229 -25.27 -0.38 -15.43
C ASN A 229 -24.54 0.91 -15.85
N THR A 230 -24.15 1.75 -14.89
CA THR A 230 -23.31 2.94 -15.14
C THR A 230 -21.83 2.55 -15.19
N GLU A 231 -20.96 3.41 -15.72
CA GLU A 231 -19.50 3.15 -15.71
C GLU A 231 -18.96 3.01 -14.27
N ILE A 232 -19.43 3.83 -13.31
CA ILE A 232 -19.08 3.68 -11.89
C ILE A 232 -19.68 2.41 -11.27
N GLY A 233 -20.86 2.00 -11.72
CA GLY A 233 -21.51 0.74 -11.34
C GLY A 233 -20.73 -0.48 -11.80
N LYS A 234 -20.21 -0.47 -13.04
CA LYS A 234 -19.33 -1.53 -13.56
C LYS A 234 -18.04 -1.66 -12.76
N ILE A 235 -17.42 -0.52 -12.42
CA ILE A 235 -16.24 -0.48 -11.53
C ILE A 235 -16.58 -1.15 -10.19
N ARG A 236 -17.74 -0.82 -9.63
CA ARG A 236 -18.19 -1.43 -8.37
C ARG A 236 -18.41 -2.94 -8.49
N THR A 237 -19.11 -3.42 -9.50
CA THR A 237 -19.35 -4.86 -9.70
C THR A 237 -18.02 -5.60 -9.80
N SER A 238 -17.08 -5.07 -10.59
CA SER A 238 -15.72 -5.63 -10.70
C SER A 238 -14.98 -5.65 -9.35
N MET A 239 -15.11 -4.61 -8.52
CA MET A 239 -14.54 -4.63 -7.16
C MET A 239 -15.18 -5.70 -6.28
N THR A 240 -16.51 -5.88 -6.30
CA THR A 240 -17.18 -6.88 -5.47
C THR A 240 -16.90 -8.32 -5.94
N GLU A 241 -16.78 -8.54 -7.26
CA GLU A 241 -16.42 -9.85 -7.85
C GLU A 241 -14.95 -10.21 -7.64
N THR A 242 -14.09 -9.23 -7.37
CA THR A 242 -12.67 -9.48 -7.08
C THR A 242 -12.50 -10.02 -5.67
N GLU A 243 -12.29 -11.33 -5.57
CA GLU A 243 -11.90 -12.00 -4.31
C GLU A 243 -10.49 -11.56 -3.90
N ALA A 244 -10.34 -11.25 -2.60
CA ALA A 244 -9.04 -10.95 -2.02
C ALA A 244 -8.25 -12.25 -1.84
N GLU A 245 -7.09 -12.37 -2.45
CA GLU A 245 -6.19 -13.50 -2.22
C GLU A 245 -5.51 -13.39 -0.86
N LYS A 246 -5.25 -14.54 -0.23
CA LYS A 246 -4.45 -14.60 1.00
C LYS A 246 -3.01 -14.16 0.71
N THR A 247 -2.45 -13.36 1.61
CA THR A 247 -1.05 -12.91 1.49
C THR A 247 -0.05 -14.08 1.47
N PRO A 248 1.14 -13.93 0.86
CA PRO A 248 2.16 -14.98 0.87
C PRO A 248 2.51 -15.47 2.28
N LEU A 249 2.59 -14.57 3.26
CA LEU A 249 2.79 -14.94 4.65
C LEU A 249 1.66 -15.80 5.21
N GLN A 250 0.40 -15.41 5.02
CA GLN A 250 -0.74 -16.20 5.48
C GLN A 250 -0.75 -17.60 4.86
N GLN A 251 -0.49 -17.70 3.56
CA GLN A 251 -0.37 -19.00 2.88
C GLN A 251 0.73 -19.86 3.51
N LYS A 252 1.89 -19.26 3.84
CA LYS A 252 3.00 -19.99 4.47
C LYS A 252 2.73 -20.34 5.94
N LEU A 253 1.98 -19.54 6.67
CA LEU A 253 1.54 -19.87 8.03
C LEU A 253 0.52 -21.02 8.01
N ASP A 254 -0.42 -21.03 7.06
CA ASP A 254 -1.37 -22.12 6.87
C ASP A 254 -0.65 -23.43 6.47
N GLU A 255 0.25 -23.37 5.50
CA GLU A 255 1.11 -24.51 5.11
C GLU A 255 1.92 -25.03 6.29
N PHE A 256 2.51 -24.11 7.07
CA PHE A 256 3.28 -24.44 8.26
C PHE A 256 2.41 -25.12 9.32
N GLY A 257 1.21 -24.59 9.62
CA GLY A 257 0.28 -25.18 10.57
C GLY A 257 -0.16 -26.59 10.17
N GLN A 258 -0.38 -26.83 8.87
CA GLN A 258 -0.67 -28.16 8.35
C GLN A 258 0.52 -29.14 8.48
N GLN A 259 1.75 -28.68 8.22
CA GLN A 259 2.95 -29.50 8.39
C GLN A 259 3.18 -29.85 9.86
N LEU A 260 3.07 -28.86 10.75
CA LEU A 260 3.23 -29.03 12.19
C LEU A 260 2.18 -30.00 12.74
N SER A 261 0.91 -29.82 12.38
CA SER A 261 -0.18 -30.74 12.76
C SER A 261 0.10 -32.20 12.38
N LYS A 262 0.66 -32.44 11.18
CA LYS A 262 1.06 -33.78 10.73
C LYS A 262 2.19 -34.34 11.59
N VAL A 263 3.22 -33.55 11.88
CA VAL A 263 4.35 -33.96 12.72
C VAL A 263 3.86 -34.30 14.13
N ILE A 264 3.05 -33.44 14.75
CA ILE A 264 2.45 -33.66 16.07
C ILE A 264 1.69 -34.99 16.07
N SER A 265 0.81 -35.21 15.11
CA SER A 265 0.02 -36.44 15.00
C SER A 265 0.91 -37.69 14.91
N ILE A 266 1.99 -37.65 14.13
CA ILE A 266 2.96 -38.75 14.00
C ILE A 266 3.67 -39.02 15.33
N VAL A 267 4.14 -37.97 16.03
CA VAL A 267 4.85 -38.14 17.30
C VAL A 267 3.90 -38.63 18.40
N CYS A 268 2.68 -38.11 18.49
CA CYS A 268 1.66 -38.60 19.42
C CYS A 268 1.38 -40.11 19.23
N VAL A 269 1.22 -40.55 17.97
CA VAL A 269 1.03 -41.98 17.65
C VAL A 269 2.27 -42.80 17.99
N ALA A 270 3.48 -42.28 17.72
CA ALA A 270 4.73 -42.97 18.02
C ALA A 270 4.94 -43.15 19.53
N VAL A 271 4.72 -42.09 20.32
CA VAL A 271 4.80 -42.15 21.80
C VAL A 271 3.77 -43.13 22.34
N TRP A 272 2.54 -43.09 21.85
CA TRP A 272 1.50 -44.03 22.26
C TRP A 272 1.91 -45.47 21.92
N ALA A 273 2.43 -45.72 20.70
CA ALA A 273 2.84 -47.04 20.24
C ALA A 273 4.04 -47.62 21.00
N ILE A 274 5.07 -46.81 21.30
CA ILE A 274 6.24 -47.21 22.09
C ILE A 274 5.79 -47.67 23.49
N ASN A 275 4.79 -46.99 24.05
CA ASN A 275 4.33 -47.23 25.41
C ASN A 275 3.23 -48.30 25.55
N ILE A 276 2.76 -48.93 24.46
CA ILE A 276 1.76 -50.01 24.51
C ILE A 276 2.20 -51.15 25.45
N GLY A 277 3.50 -51.46 25.48
CA GLY A 277 4.07 -52.48 26.35
C GLY A 277 3.88 -52.20 27.86
N HIS A 278 3.77 -50.92 28.22
CA HIS A 278 3.63 -50.43 29.59
C HIS A 278 2.18 -50.20 30.03
N PHE A 279 1.19 -50.44 29.16
CA PHE A 279 -0.23 -50.22 29.51
C PHE A 279 -0.72 -51.18 30.61
N ASN A 280 -0.05 -52.32 30.76
CA ASN A 280 -0.37 -53.33 31.78
C ASN A 280 0.44 -53.17 33.07
N ASP A 281 1.22 -52.07 33.22
CA ASP A 281 2.08 -51.92 34.38
C ASP A 281 1.27 -51.87 35.70
N PRO A 282 1.76 -52.51 36.78
CA PRO A 282 1.06 -52.61 38.07
C PRO A 282 0.68 -51.25 38.68
N ALA A 283 1.42 -50.19 38.32
CA ALA A 283 1.20 -48.81 38.74
C ALA A 283 -0.18 -48.27 38.38
N HIS A 284 -0.78 -48.73 37.28
CA HIS A 284 -2.11 -48.33 36.83
C HIS A 284 -3.23 -49.20 37.44
N GLY A 285 -2.92 -50.00 38.48
CA GLY A 285 -3.83 -50.95 39.09
C GLY A 285 -4.09 -52.21 38.25
N GLY A 286 -3.19 -52.53 37.31
CA GLY A 286 -3.32 -53.68 36.39
C GLY A 286 -4.42 -53.54 35.32
N SER A 287 -5.01 -52.35 35.17
CA SER A 287 -6.04 -52.08 34.17
C SER A 287 -5.44 -51.44 32.92
N TRP A 288 -5.47 -52.19 31.81
CA TRP A 288 -5.06 -51.71 30.48
C TRP A 288 -5.71 -50.37 30.09
N MET A 289 -6.96 -50.16 30.52
CA MET A 289 -7.71 -48.93 30.25
C MET A 289 -7.13 -47.71 30.98
N LYS A 290 -6.66 -47.86 32.22
CA LYS A 290 -6.05 -46.76 32.99
C LYS A 290 -4.67 -46.38 32.42
N GLY A 291 -3.87 -47.37 32.02
CA GLY A 291 -2.60 -47.11 31.32
C GLY A 291 -2.81 -46.44 29.96
N ALA A 292 -3.79 -46.89 29.18
CA ALA A 292 -4.13 -46.25 27.90
C ALA A 292 -4.56 -44.78 28.05
N ILE A 293 -5.33 -44.47 29.10
CA ILE A 293 -5.75 -43.10 29.42
C ILE A 293 -4.54 -42.23 29.84
N TYR A 294 -3.61 -42.77 30.64
CA TYR A 294 -2.41 -42.05 31.06
C TYR A 294 -1.50 -41.67 29.87
N TYR A 295 -1.17 -42.63 29.01
CA TYR A 295 -0.36 -42.34 27.82
C TYR A 295 -1.11 -41.48 26.78
N PHE A 296 -2.44 -41.52 26.78
CA PHE A 296 -3.25 -40.59 26.01
C PHE A 296 -3.17 -39.15 26.57
N LYS A 297 -3.16 -38.98 27.90
CA LYS A 297 -2.92 -37.68 28.57
C LYS A 297 -1.54 -37.13 28.19
N ILE A 298 -0.49 -37.95 28.18
CA ILE A 298 0.85 -37.56 27.70
C ILE A 298 0.82 -37.14 26.23
N ALA A 299 0.10 -37.87 25.37
CA ALA A 299 -0.03 -37.52 23.96
C ALA A 299 -0.74 -36.17 23.75
N VAL A 300 -1.71 -35.83 24.59
CA VAL A 300 -2.39 -34.52 24.59
C VAL A 300 -1.46 -33.42 25.10
N ALA A 301 -0.75 -33.66 26.21
CA ALA A 301 0.25 -32.74 26.75
C ALA A 301 1.35 -32.42 25.72
N LEU A 302 1.81 -33.44 24.98
CA LEU A 302 2.75 -33.30 23.88
C LEU A 302 2.17 -32.47 22.73
N ALA A 303 0.89 -32.65 22.41
CA ALA A 303 0.24 -31.89 21.35
C ALA A 303 0.13 -30.40 21.71
N VAL A 304 -0.13 -30.07 22.98
CA VAL A 304 -0.12 -28.68 23.49
C VAL A 304 1.30 -28.11 23.41
N ALA A 305 2.30 -28.81 23.94
CA ALA A 305 3.71 -28.37 23.93
C ALA A 305 4.26 -28.08 22.52
N ALA A 306 3.76 -28.77 21.50
CA ALA A 306 4.24 -28.61 20.14
C ALA A 306 3.65 -27.40 19.39
N ILE A 307 2.57 -26.80 19.90
CA ILE A 307 1.89 -25.68 19.23
C ILE A 307 2.45 -24.36 19.77
N PRO A 308 2.95 -23.45 18.93
CA PRO A 308 3.46 -22.17 19.39
C PRO A 308 2.31 -21.18 19.63
N GLU A 309 1.64 -21.24 20.79
CA GLU A 309 0.41 -20.45 21.03
C GLU A 309 0.64 -18.94 21.08
N GLY A 310 1.86 -18.52 21.45
CA GLY A 310 2.27 -17.11 21.44
C GLY A 310 2.48 -16.55 20.03
N LEU A 311 2.60 -17.38 19.00
CA LEU A 311 3.02 -16.94 17.67
C LEU A 311 2.06 -15.93 17.02
N PRO A 312 0.73 -16.14 16.99
CA PRO A 312 -0.20 -15.15 16.41
C PRO A 312 -0.13 -13.79 17.10
N ALA A 313 0.01 -13.77 18.43
CA ALA A 313 0.11 -12.53 19.21
C ALA A 313 1.41 -11.78 18.92
N VAL A 314 2.54 -12.49 18.81
CA VAL A 314 3.85 -11.91 18.47
C VAL A 314 3.87 -11.35 17.05
N ILE A 315 3.36 -12.10 16.08
CA ILE A 315 3.25 -11.65 14.67
C ILE A 315 2.46 -10.34 14.62
N THR A 316 1.27 -10.33 15.20
CA THR A 316 0.40 -9.16 15.14
C THR A 316 1.03 -7.95 15.84
N THR A 317 1.67 -8.15 17.00
CA THR A 317 2.37 -7.07 17.70
C THR A 317 3.50 -6.50 16.83
N CYS A 318 4.31 -7.37 16.21
CA CYS A 318 5.37 -6.95 15.30
C CYS A 318 4.84 -6.17 14.10
N LEU A 319 3.79 -6.66 13.44
CA LEU A 319 3.16 -5.99 12.30
C LEU A 319 2.56 -4.64 12.70
N ALA A 320 1.87 -4.55 13.84
CA ALA A 320 1.29 -3.29 14.33
C ALA A 320 2.36 -2.23 14.63
N LEU A 321 3.48 -2.65 15.22
CA LEU A 321 4.64 -1.78 15.45
C LEU A 321 5.32 -1.37 14.14
N GLY A 322 5.38 -2.29 13.17
CA GLY A 322 5.81 -2.05 11.79
C GLY A 322 4.97 -0.97 11.11
N THR A 323 3.65 -1.11 11.14
CA THR A 323 2.68 -0.11 10.66
C THR A 323 2.91 1.25 11.29
N ARG A 324 3.18 1.31 12.61
CA ARG A 324 3.49 2.57 13.30
C ARG A 324 4.81 3.20 12.81
N ARG A 325 5.83 2.39 12.47
CA ARG A 325 7.09 2.88 11.87
C ARG A 325 6.88 3.40 10.46
N MET A 326 6.12 2.67 9.64
CA MET A 326 5.74 3.08 8.28
C MET A 326 4.93 4.38 8.28
N ALA A 327 3.98 4.54 9.22
CA ALA A 327 3.17 5.75 9.34
C ALA A 327 4.03 6.99 9.64
N LYS A 328 5.13 6.86 10.40
CA LYS A 328 6.10 7.96 10.60
C LYS A 328 6.87 8.33 9.33
N LYS A 329 6.93 7.43 8.35
CA LYS A 329 7.49 7.63 7.01
C LYS A 329 6.38 7.89 5.98
N ASN A 330 5.24 8.45 6.42
CA ASN A 330 4.08 8.81 5.58
C ASN A 330 3.40 7.63 4.85
N ALA A 331 3.66 6.38 5.23
CA ALA A 331 3.00 5.20 4.68
C ALA A 331 1.99 4.63 5.69
N ILE A 332 0.70 4.90 5.49
CA ILE A 332 -0.38 4.47 6.36
C ILE A 332 -0.88 3.11 5.88
N VAL A 333 -0.51 2.04 6.59
CA VAL A 333 -0.98 0.69 6.26
C VAL A 333 -2.34 0.42 6.92
N ARG A 334 -3.32 -0.01 6.12
CA ARG A 334 -4.68 -0.32 6.53
C ARG A 334 -4.86 -1.80 6.91
N SER A 335 -4.09 -2.70 6.27
CA SER A 335 -4.11 -4.14 6.53
C SER A 335 -2.76 -4.61 7.06
N LEU A 336 -2.73 -5.18 8.28
CA LEU A 336 -1.47 -5.57 8.94
C LEU A 336 -0.64 -6.59 8.13
N PRO A 337 -1.22 -7.63 7.51
CA PRO A 337 -0.45 -8.57 6.67
C PRO A 337 0.27 -7.90 5.50
N SER A 338 -0.26 -6.81 4.95
CA SER A 338 0.31 -6.13 3.79
C SER A 338 1.67 -5.48 4.05
N VAL A 339 2.00 -5.24 5.33
CA VAL A 339 3.34 -4.80 5.77
C VAL A 339 4.42 -5.79 5.32
N GLU A 340 4.14 -7.10 5.39
CA GLU A 340 5.07 -8.15 4.95
C GLU A 340 5.08 -8.29 3.44
N THR A 341 3.90 -8.30 2.81
CA THR A 341 3.76 -8.43 1.36
C THR A 341 4.56 -7.36 0.62
N LEU A 342 4.64 -6.14 1.19
CA LEU A 342 5.45 -5.02 0.67
C LEU A 342 6.93 -5.38 0.52
N GLY A 343 7.45 -6.24 1.40
CA GLY A 343 8.84 -6.70 1.30
C GLY A 343 9.09 -7.62 0.10
N CYS A 344 8.05 -8.32 -0.36
CA CYS A 344 8.10 -9.25 -1.49
C CYS A 344 7.78 -8.59 -2.83
N THR A 345 7.42 -7.30 -2.85
CA THR A 345 7.04 -6.60 -4.09
C THR A 345 8.14 -6.70 -5.14
N SER A 346 7.75 -7.25 -6.30
CA SER A 346 8.61 -7.50 -7.45
C SER A 346 8.36 -6.50 -8.58
N VAL A 347 7.10 -6.06 -8.72
CA VAL A 347 6.66 -5.11 -9.74
C VAL A 347 5.83 -4.02 -9.07
N ILE A 348 6.14 -2.76 -9.35
CA ILE A 348 5.34 -1.60 -8.97
C ILE A 348 4.71 -1.02 -10.23
N CYS A 349 3.41 -1.19 -10.37
CA CYS A 349 2.57 -0.52 -11.34
C CYS A 349 2.15 0.83 -10.77
N SER A 350 2.71 1.92 -11.26
CA SER A 350 2.42 3.26 -10.74
C SER A 350 1.57 4.04 -11.74
N ASP A 351 0.50 4.68 -11.26
CA ASP A 351 -0.12 5.75 -12.02
C ASP A 351 0.85 6.93 -12.16
N LYS A 352 0.73 7.67 -13.27
CA LYS A 352 1.59 8.83 -13.53
C LYS A 352 1.10 10.07 -12.78
N THR A 353 -0.18 10.42 -12.93
CA THR A 353 -0.72 11.72 -12.48
C THR A 353 -0.86 11.69 -10.95
N GLY A 354 -0.31 12.69 -10.26
CA GLY A 354 -0.42 12.83 -8.80
C GLY A 354 0.52 11.92 -7.99
N THR A 355 0.96 10.78 -8.55
CA THR A 355 1.93 9.87 -7.94
C THR A 355 3.37 10.20 -8.36
N LEU A 356 3.69 10.01 -9.65
CA LEU A 356 5.03 10.28 -10.19
C LEU A 356 5.22 11.77 -10.49
N THR A 357 4.12 12.46 -10.81
CA THR A 357 4.06 13.90 -11.04
C THR A 357 3.39 14.62 -9.88
N THR A 358 3.52 15.95 -9.84
CA THR A 358 2.88 16.76 -8.81
C THR A 358 1.38 16.95 -9.02
N ASN A 359 0.84 16.59 -10.19
CA ASN A 359 -0.50 16.98 -10.66
C ASN A 359 -0.73 18.50 -10.59
N GLN A 360 0.36 19.27 -10.74
CA GLN A 360 0.35 20.73 -10.72
C GLN A 360 0.95 21.23 -12.02
N MET A 361 0.08 21.71 -12.90
CA MET A 361 0.50 22.23 -14.19
C MET A 361 1.41 23.44 -13.96
N SER A 362 2.64 23.38 -14.47
CA SER A 362 3.62 24.46 -14.33
C SER A 362 4.18 24.86 -15.69
N VAL A 363 4.32 26.16 -15.92
CA VAL A 363 5.02 26.68 -17.11
C VAL A 363 6.51 26.48 -16.90
N CYS A 364 7.18 25.88 -17.90
CA CYS A 364 8.61 25.59 -17.84
C CYS A 364 9.40 26.28 -18.95
N ARG A 365 8.77 26.58 -20.09
CA ARG A 365 9.39 27.28 -21.22
C ARG A 365 8.55 28.49 -21.62
N VAL A 366 9.22 29.59 -21.94
CA VAL A 366 8.60 30.78 -22.55
C VAL A 366 9.42 31.18 -23.77
N LEU A 367 8.76 31.51 -24.87
CA LEU A 367 9.38 31.93 -26.12
C LEU A 367 8.81 33.28 -26.55
N THR A 368 9.69 34.26 -26.80
CA THR A 368 9.34 35.57 -27.37
C THR A 368 10.26 35.91 -28.53
N LEU A 369 9.86 36.82 -29.40
CA LEU A 369 10.68 37.24 -30.55
C LEU A 369 11.54 38.47 -30.18
N ASN A 370 12.86 38.36 -30.35
CA ASN A 370 13.84 39.41 -30.01
C ASN A 370 14.06 40.36 -31.18
N LYS A 371 14.39 39.80 -32.36
CA LYS A 371 14.70 40.55 -33.59
C LYS A 371 14.11 39.86 -34.80
N ASN A 372 13.59 40.67 -35.71
CA ASN A 372 13.13 40.25 -37.02
C ASN A 372 13.75 41.19 -38.07
N SER A 373 14.59 40.66 -38.96
CA SER A 373 15.18 41.39 -40.08
C SER A 373 14.77 40.72 -41.38
N SER A 374 14.51 41.51 -42.43
CA SER A 374 14.12 41.01 -43.76
C SER A 374 15.21 40.20 -44.47
N GLU A 375 16.46 40.24 -43.99
CA GLU A 375 17.63 39.58 -44.61
C GLU A 375 18.24 38.45 -43.75
N GLU A 376 17.82 38.29 -42.48
CA GLU A 376 18.37 37.30 -41.54
C GLU A 376 17.28 36.40 -40.94
N LYS A 377 17.68 35.24 -40.38
CA LYS A 377 16.75 34.37 -39.65
C LYS A 377 16.19 35.09 -38.41
N PRO A 378 14.89 34.92 -38.10
CA PRO A 378 14.30 35.48 -36.88
C PRO A 378 15.02 34.94 -35.63
N ILE A 379 15.33 35.83 -34.69
CA ILE A 379 16.01 35.49 -33.44
C ILE A 379 14.97 35.49 -32.32
N PHE A 380 14.86 34.36 -31.61
CA PHE A 380 13.96 34.18 -30.48
C PHE A 380 14.72 34.25 -29.16
N ASP A 381 14.09 34.84 -28.15
CA ASP A 381 14.47 34.69 -26.76
C ASP A 381 13.70 33.50 -26.17
N GLU A 382 14.45 32.52 -25.67
CA GLU A 382 13.92 31.38 -24.95
C GLU A 382 14.26 31.49 -23.46
N PHE A 383 13.25 31.32 -22.62
CA PHE A 383 13.36 31.39 -21.17
C PHE A 383 12.93 30.08 -20.53
N GLU A 384 13.63 29.73 -19.46
CA GLU A 384 13.32 28.60 -18.58
C GLU A 384 12.72 29.11 -17.28
N VAL A 385 11.65 28.48 -16.81
CA VAL A 385 10.94 28.89 -15.60
C VAL A 385 11.07 27.80 -14.55
N ASP A 386 11.56 28.17 -13.37
CA ASP A 386 11.74 27.25 -12.24
C ASP A 386 10.45 27.10 -11.39
N GLY A 387 10.40 26.00 -10.63
CA GLY A 387 9.31 25.63 -9.75
C GLY A 387 8.28 24.69 -10.41
N THR A 388 7.98 23.60 -9.73
CA THR A 388 7.14 22.48 -10.20
C THR A 388 5.73 22.46 -9.60
N THR A 389 5.39 23.49 -8.82
CA THR A 389 4.13 23.60 -8.06
C THR A 389 3.44 24.93 -8.34
N TYR A 390 2.24 25.12 -7.78
CA TYR A 390 1.50 26.39 -7.79
C TYR A 390 2.04 27.42 -6.79
N GLU A 391 3.17 27.15 -6.12
CA GLU A 391 3.80 28.16 -5.29
C GLU A 391 4.30 29.33 -6.16
N PRO A 392 4.03 30.60 -5.76
CA PRO A 392 4.45 31.80 -6.49
C PRO A 392 5.95 32.11 -6.31
N VAL A 393 6.76 31.06 -6.16
CA VAL A 393 8.21 31.10 -5.93
C VAL A 393 8.90 30.41 -7.11
N GLY A 394 9.84 31.10 -7.73
CA GLY A 394 10.58 30.59 -8.87
C GLY A 394 11.37 31.71 -9.55
N VAL A 395 12.40 31.34 -10.28
CA VAL A 395 13.25 32.26 -11.03
C VAL A 395 13.13 31.96 -12.52
N VAL A 396 13.18 33.00 -13.35
CA VAL A 396 13.21 32.89 -14.81
C VAL A 396 14.65 33.01 -15.28
N TYR A 397 15.08 32.08 -16.12
CA TYR A 397 16.44 31.98 -16.64
C TYR A 397 16.46 32.18 -18.16
N GLN A 398 17.54 32.78 -18.67
CA GLN A 398 17.85 32.84 -20.09
C GLN A 398 19.29 32.33 -20.28
N GLY A 399 19.48 31.27 -21.06
CA GLY A 399 20.80 30.65 -21.25
C GLY A 399 21.49 30.23 -19.93
N GLY A 400 20.71 29.78 -18.95
CA GLY A 400 21.19 29.35 -17.62
C GLY A 400 21.47 30.48 -16.63
N LYS A 401 21.24 31.75 -16.98
CA LYS A 401 21.43 32.90 -16.07
C LYS A 401 20.08 33.48 -15.63
N PRO A 402 19.91 33.85 -14.36
CA PRO A 402 18.68 34.47 -13.88
C PRO A 402 18.52 35.85 -14.51
N VAL A 403 17.31 36.18 -14.97
CA VAL A 403 17.01 37.45 -15.65
C VAL A 403 15.88 38.20 -14.97
N ARG A 404 15.90 39.53 -15.07
CA ARG A 404 14.79 40.38 -14.65
C ARG A 404 13.79 40.52 -15.79
N CYS A 405 12.63 39.90 -15.65
CA CYS A 405 11.60 39.90 -16.71
C CYS A 405 11.08 41.30 -17.04
N SER A 406 11.21 42.27 -16.14
CA SER A 406 10.82 43.67 -16.35
C SER A 406 11.67 44.42 -17.38
N GLU A 407 12.84 43.87 -17.77
CA GLU A 407 13.72 44.43 -18.79
C GLU A 407 13.31 44.04 -20.22
N PHE A 408 12.43 43.04 -20.38
CA PHE A 408 12.00 42.52 -21.68
C PHE A 408 10.55 42.93 -21.95
N ASP A 409 10.33 43.89 -22.85
CA ASP A 409 8.97 44.39 -23.15
C ASP A 409 8.02 43.28 -23.65
N GLY A 410 8.54 42.29 -24.38
CA GLY A 410 7.76 41.11 -24.81
C GLY A 410 7.25 40.29 -23.62
N LEU A 411 8.03 40.15 -22.56
CA LEU A 411 7.61 39.45 -21.34
C LEU A 411 6.58 40.25 -20.54
N ILE A 412 6.60 41.58 -20.59
CA ILE A 412 5.58 42.44 -19.98
C ILE A 412 4.22 42.22 -20.67
N GLU A 413 4.18 42.25 -22.00
CA GLU A 413 2.94 41.98 -22.75
C GLU A 413 2.46 40.55 -22.54
N LEU A 414 3.38 39.58 -22.58
CA LEU A 414 3.08 38.18 -22.32
C LEU A 414 2.45 37.98 -20.94
N SER A 415 3.03 38.58 -19.89
CA SER A 415 2.48 38.53 -18.53
C SER A 415 1.10 39.18 -18.46
N THR A 416 0.88 40.26 -19.21
CA THR A 416 -0.42 40.93 -19.28
C THR A 416 -1.48 40.02 -19.91
N ILE A 417 -1.15 39.31 -21.00
CA ILE A 417 -2.06 38.34 -21.62
C ILE A 417 -2.37 37.21 -20.63
N CYS A 418 -1.36 36.65 -19.97
CA CYS A 418 -1.50 35.57 -18.99
C CYS A 418 -2.37 35.95 -17.79
N ALA A 419 -2.34 37.21 -17.33
CA ALA A 419 -3.17 37.71 -16.24
C ALA A 419 -4.59 38.08 -16.69
N MET A 420 -4.72 38.79 -17.82
CA MET A 420 -6.01 39.35 -18.28
C MET A 420 -6.89 38.32 -18.97
N CYS A 421 -6.31 37.50 -19.85
CA CYS A 421 -7.02 36.46 -20.57
C CYS A 421 -7.04 35.19 -19.71
N ASN A 422 -7.61 35.29 -18.52
CA ASN A 422 -7.60 34.24 -17.51
C ASN A 422 -8.85 34.37 -16.62
N ASP A 423 -9.45 33.22 -16.27
CA ASP A 423 -10.60 33.14 -15.38
C ASP A 423 -10.27 32.33 -14.10
N SER A 424 -9.01 31.86 -13.97
CA SER A 424 -8.52 31.06 -12.85
C SER A 424 -7.59 31.86 -11.94
N SER A 425 -7.46 31.42 -10.70
CA SER A 425 -6.58 32.02 -9.70
C SER A 425 -5.88 30.94 -8.86
N VAL A 426 -5.07 31.37 -7.91
CA VAL A 426 -4.42 30.51 -6.91
C VAL A 426 -4.80 31.03 -5.53
N ASP A 427 -5.13 30.13 -4.60
CA ASP A 427 -5.43 30.46 -3.20
C ASP A 427 -4.52 29.68 -2.26
N TYR A 428 -4.19 30.28 -1.11
CA TYR A 428 -3.40 29.59 -0.09
C TYR A 428 -4.33 28.95 0.93
N ASN A 429 -4.38 27.62 0.95
CA ASN A 429 -5.17 26.87 1.91
C ASN A 429 -4.44 26.82 3.25
N GLU A 430 -4.90 27.60 4.23
CA GLU A 430 -4.27 27.67 5.57
C GLU A 430 -4.32 26.35 6.32
N ALA A 431 -5.36 25.52 6.11
CA ALA A 431 -5.51 24.24 6.79
C ALA A 431 -4.51 23.19 6.26
N LYS A 432 -4.24 23.19 4.95
CA LYS A 432 -3.29 22.26 4.32
C LYS A 432 -1.87 22.82 4.21
N GLY A 433 -1.70 24.13 4.34
CA GLY A 433 -0.41 24.81 4.23
C GLY A 433 0.16 24.89 2.81
N VAL A 434 -0.68 24.70 1.77
CA VAL A 434 -0.27 24.65 0.35
C VAL A 434 -1.10 25.60 -0.52
N TYR A 435 -0.56 26.01 -1.67
CA TYR A 435 -1.30 26.76 -2.69
C TYR A 435 -2.12 25.81 -3.55
N GLU A 436 -3.43 26.07 -3.64
CA GLU A 436 -4.38 25.29 -4.41
C GLU A 436 -4.87 26.09 -5.62
N LYS A 437 -5.19 25.37 -6.70
CA LYS A 437 -5.80 25.98 -7.89
C LYS A 437 -7.25 26.37 -7.60
N VAL A 438 -7.68 27.50 -8.15
CA VAL A 438 -9.09 27.88 -8.25
C VAL A 438 -9.40 28.07 -9.73
N GLY A 439 -10.11 27.11 -10.32
CA GLY A 439 -10.35 27.06 -11.77
C GLY A 439 -9.52 25.97 -12.46
N GLU A 440 -9.09 26.24 -13.69
CA GLU A 440 -8.40 25.25 -14.51
C GLU A 440 -6.89 25.21 -14.25
N ALA A 441 -6.32 24.01 -14.19
CA ALA A 441 -4.88 23.81 -13.98
C ALA A 441 -4.02 24.57 -15.01
N THR A 442 -4.42 24.53 -16.29
CA THR A 442 -3.74 25.25 -17.39
C THR A 442 -3.71 26.76 -17.17
N GLU A 443 -4.79 27.32 -16.62
CA GLU A 443 -4.92 28.75 -16.41
C GLU A 443 -4.26 29.20 -15.10
N THR A 444 -4.39 28.41 -14.03
CA THR A 444 -3.66 28.65 -12.78
C THR A 444 -2.14 28.63 -13.00
N ALA A 445 -1.64 27.76 -13.90
CA ALA A 445 -0.23 27.76 -14.30
C ALA A 445 0.22 29.12 -14.87
N LEU A 446 -0.65 29.79 -15.64
CA LEU A 446 -0.40 31.13 -16.17
C LEU A 446 -0.44 32.19 -15.06
N THR A 447 -1.37 32.07 -14.11
CA THR A 447 -1.44 32.95 -12.94
C THR A 447 -0.16 32.88 -12.12
N VAL A 448 0.34 31.67 -11.86
CA VAL A 448 1.60 31.43 -11.13
C VAL A 448 2.82 31.90 -11.94
N LEU A 449 2.82 31.72 -13.26
CA LEU A 449 3.87 32.26 -14.12
C LEU A 449 3.98 33.79 -13.97
N VAL A 450 2.85 34.51 -13.96
CA VAL A 450 2.83 35.97 -13.78
C VAL A 450 3.46 36.35 -12.43
N GLU A 451 3.15 35.61 -11.37
CA GLU A 451 3.77 35.82 -10.06
C GLU A 451 5.29 35.60 -10.10
N LYS A 452 5.77 34.55 -10.76
CA LYS A 452 7.21 34.24 -10.88
C LYS A 452 7.96 35.26 -11.74
N MET A 453 7.36 35.74 -12.82
CA MET A 453 7.97 36.73 -13.71
C MET A 453 8.11 38.10 -13.03
N ASN A 454 7.15 38.50 -12.20
CA ASN A 454 7.14 39.78 -11.48
C ASN A 454 7.53 40.98 -12.35
N VAL A 455 6.93 41.10 -13.54
CA VAL A 455 7.26 42.18 -14.50
C VAL A 455 6.97 43.58 -13.98
N ALA A 456 6.11 43.69 -12.97
CA ALA A 456 5.76 44.95 -12.31
C ALA A 456 6.74 45.32 -11.18
N ASN A 457 7.77 44.50 -10.91
CA ASN A 457 8.75 44.67 -9.82
C ASN A 457 8.09 44.93 -8.45
N VAL A 458 7.00 44.21 -8.15
CA VAL A 458 6.29 44.30 -6.87
C VAL A 458 7.20 43.75 -5.76
N GLU A 459 7.37 44.50 -4.69
CA GLU A 459 8.12 44.06 -3.52
C GLU A 459 7.30 43.01 -2.76
N LYS A 460 7.80 41.77 -2.75
CA LYS A 460 7.13 40.62 -2.09
C LYS A 460 7.57 40.40 -0.64
N SER A 461 8.56 41.16 -0.16
CA SER A 461 9.12 40.99 1.19
C SER A 461 8.10 41.38 2.25
N GLY A 462 7.88 40.51 3.25
CA GLY A 462 6.96 40.77 4.36
C GLY A 462 5.46 40.55 4.08
N MET A 463 5.08 40.17 2.86
CA MET A 463 3.69 39.82 2.53
C MET A 463 3.29 38.47 3.13
N LYS A 464 2.00 38.32 3.48
CA LYS A 464 1.46 37.03 3.92
C LYS A 464 1.39 36.04 2.75
N LYS A 465 1.48 34.73 3.02
CA LYS A 465 1.39 33.68 1.98
C LYS A 465 0.14 33.81 1.10
N LYS A 466 -1.01 34.15 1.70
CA LYS A 466 -2.26 34.37 0.94
C LYS A 466 -2.15 35.52 -0.07
N GLU A 467 -1.45 36.60 0.28
CA GLU A 467 -1.27 37.77 -0.58
C GLU A 467 -0.20 37.51 -1.66
N LEU A 468 0.83 36.74 -1.33
CA LEU A 468 1.92 36.39 -2.24
C LEU A 468 1.44 35.68 -3.52
N GLY A 469 0.37 34.89 -3.44
CA GLY A 469 -0.18 34.16 -4.58
C GLY A 469 -0.82 35.03 -5.66
N THR A 470 -1.17 36.29 -5.34
CA THR A 470 -1.92 37.16 -6.26
C THR A 470 -1.36 38.58 -6.40
N ALA A 471 -0.22 38.87 -5.77
CA ALA A 471 0.33 40.22 -5.68
C ALA A 471 0.64 40.85 -7.05
N VAL A 472 1.32 40.12 -7.95
CA VAL A 472 1.68 40.63 -9.27
C VAL A 472 0.48 40.65 -10.20
N ASN A 473 -0.34 39.61 -10.18
CA ASN A 473 -1.59 39.56 -10.96
C ASN A 473 -2.49 40.74 -10.60
N HIS A 474 -2.68 41.03 -9.32
CA HIS A 474 -3.46 42.17 -8.85
C HIS A 474 -2.88 43.51 -9.34
N SER A 475 -1.54 43.66 -9.34
CA SER A 475 -0.89 44.85 -9.90
C SER A 475 -1.18 45.06 -11.39
N ILE A 476 -1.18 43.98 -12.19
CA ILE A 476 -1.49 44.03 -13.63
C ILE A 476 -2.99 44.28 -13.86
N LEU A 477 -3.86 43.56 -13.14
CA LEU A 477 -5.32 43.70 -13.24
C LEU A 477 -5.77 45.13 -12.90
N ASN A 478 -5.10 45.82 -11.96
CA ASN A 478 -5.41 47.21 -11.64
C ASN A 478 -5.08 48.21 -12.76
N GLN A 479 -4.27 47.82 -13.76
CA GLN A 479 -3.93 48.66 -14.92
C GLN A 479 -4.96 48.51 -16.06
N TRP A 480 -5.82 47.50 -16.01
CA TRP A 480 -6.73 47.14 -17.08
C TRP A 480 -8.11 46.78 -16.54
N LYS A 481 -9.14 47.43 -17.05
CA LYS A 481 -10.51 47.03 -16.82
C LYS A 481 -10.89 45.95 -17.83
N LYS A 482 -11.05 44.70 -17.38
CA LYS A 482 -11.62 43.60 -18.17
C LYS A 482 -13.12 43.86 -18.31
N ASP A 483 -13.58 44.16 -19.52
CA ASP A 483 -14.99 44.45 -19.78
C ASP A 483 -15.78 43.16 -20.01
N PHE A 484 -15.26 42.23 -20.82
CA PHE A 484 -15.85 40.92 -21.07
C PHE A 484 -14.81 39.92 -21.60
N THR A 485 -15.16 38.63 -21.52
CA THR A 485 -14.38 37.52 -22.09
C THR A 485 -15.15 36.91 -23.26
N LEU A 486 -14.50 36.72 -24.39
CA LEU A 486 -14.96 35.76 -25.40
C LEU A 486 -14.49 34.38 -24.95
N GLU A 487 -15.41 33.67 -24.29
CA GLU A 487 -15.16 32.36 -23.70
C GLU A 487 -14.61 31.37 -24.72
N PHE A 488 -13.81 30.42 -24.26
CA PHE A 488 -13.20 29.42 -25.14
C PHE A 488 -14.27 28.61 -25.89
N SER A 489 -14.08 28.40 -27.19
CA SER A 489 -14.91 27.51 -28.00
C SER A 489 -14.04 26.57 -28.83
N ARG A 490 -14.58 25.39 -29.10
CA ARG A 490 -13.83 24.26 -29.69
C ARG A 490 -13.48 24.47 -31.15
N ASP A 491 -14.32 25.17 -31.89
CA ASP A 491 -14.14 25.52 -33.30
C ASP A 491 -12.89 26.38 -33.52
N ARG A 492 -12.66 27.40 -32.67
CA ARG A 492 -11.50 28.30 -32.79
C ARG A 492 -10.32 27.94 -31.89
N LYS A 493 -10.54 27.11 -30.87
CA LYS A 493 -9.54 26.66 -29.87
C LYS A 493 -8.74 27.80 -29.23
N SER A 494 -9.41 28.92 -28.98
CA SER A 494 -8.85 30.09 -28.30
C SER A 494 -9.87 30.72 -27.38
N MET A 495 -9.37 31.53 -26.47
CA MET A 495 -10.11 32.43 -25.60
C MET A 495 -9.54 33.84 -25.82
N SER A 496 -10.37 34.86 -25.69
CA SER A 496 -9.89 36.24 -25.64
C SER A 496 -10.65 37.07 -24.62
N CYS A 497 -10.05 38.17 -24.16
CA CYS A 497 -10.75 39.14 -23.32
C CYS A 497 -10.57 40.55 -23.86
N TYR A 498 -11.62 41.35 -23.77
CA TYR A 498 -11.62 42.76 -24.13
C TYR A 498 -11.29 43.60 -22.90
N ALA A 499 -10.22 44.37 -22.98
CA ALA A 499 -9.68 45.12 -21.86
C ALA A 499 -9.44 46.59 -22.25
N VAL A 500 -9.83 47.49 -21.36
CA VAL A 500 -9.60 48.94 -21.49
C VAL A 500 -8.58 49.38 -20.45
N PRO A 501 -7.50 50.08 -20.82
CA PRO A 501 -6.50 50.52 -19.86
C PRO A 501 -7.11 51.56 -18.90
N THR A 502 -6.91 51.38 -17.59
CA THR A 502 -7.36 52.33 -16.55
C THR A 502 -6.35 53.44 -16.30
N LYS A 503 -5.08 53.18 -16.64
CA LYS A 503 -3.94 54.10 -16.55
C LYS A 503 -3.15 54.05 -17.86
N GLN A 504 -2.25 55.00 -18.08
CA GLN A 504 -1.37 54.95 -19.24
C GLN A 504 -0.44 53.73 -19.14
N THR A 505 -0.53 52.82 -20.11
CA THR A 505 0.29 51.59 -20.15
C THR A 505 1.29 51.65 -21.29
N LYS A 506 2.38 50.86 -21.21
CA LYS A 506 3.35 50.68 -22.32
C LYS A 506 2.71 50.13 -23.61
N LEU A 507 1.55 49.47 -23.49
CA LEU A 507 0.83 48.86 -24.62
C LEU A 507 -0.13 49.83 -25.32
N GLY A 508 -0.23 51.07 -24.82
CA GLY A 508 -1.06 52.14 -25.37
C GLY A 508 -2.22 52.55 -24.47
N THR A 509 -3.02 53.50 -24.96
CA THR A 509 -4.17 54.09 -24.24
C THR A 509 -5.53 53.62 -24.77
N GLY A 510 -5.55 52.91 -25.90
CA GLY A 510 -6.77 52.37 -26.50
C GLY A 510 -7.15 50.99 -25.95
N PRO A 511 -8.39 50.54 -26.19
CA PRO A 511 -8.81 49.18 -25.86
C PRO A 511 -7.98 48.14 -26.60
N LYS A 512 -7.81 46.98 -25.97
CA LYS A 512 -7.08 45.83 -26.52
C LYS A 512 -7.91 44.56 -26.35
N MET A 513 -7.68 43.58 -27.21
CA MET A 513 -8.09 42.21 -26.91
C MET A 513 -6.86 41.32 -26.73
N PHE A 514 -6.80 40.63 -25.59
CA PHE A 514 -5.74 39.66 -25.32
C PHE A 514 -6.26 38.27 -25.65
N VAL A 515 -5.48 37.48 -26.39
CA VAL A 515 -5.87 36.19 -26.96
C VAL A 515 -4.90 35.12 -26.51
N LYS A 516 -5.42 33.97 -26.06
CA LYS A 516 -4.64 32.75 -25.83
C LYS A 516 -5.30 31.56 -26.51
N GLY A 517 -4.52 30.60 -27.00
CA GLY A 517 -5.10 29.42 -27.60
C GLY A 517 -4.10 28.44 -28.20
N ALA A 518 -4.65 27.47 -28.95
CA ALA A 518 -3.86 26.50 -29.69
C ALA A 518 -2.94 27.21 -30.70
N PRO A 519 -1.63 26.89 -30.72
CA PRO A 519 -0.66 27.63 -31.54
C PRO A 519 -1.04 27.73 -33.02
N GLU A 520 -1.44 26.63 -33.65
CA GLU A 520 -1.83 26.59 -35.07
C GLU A 520 -2.94 27.60 -35.38
N GLY A 521 -4.08 27.50 -34.68
CA GLY A 521 -5.24 28.33 -34.95
C GLY A 521 -5.06 29.80 -34.56
N VAL A 522 -4.24 30.12 -33.56
CA VAL A 522 -3.92 31.52 -33.21
C VAL A 522 -2.96 32.11 -34.23
N LEU A 523 -1.91 31.38 -34.64
CA LEU A 523 -0.93 31.84 -35.63
C LEU A 523 -1.55 32.04 -37.02
N ASP A 524 -2.54 31.24 -37.40
CA ASP A 524 -3.30 31.44 -38.64
C ASP A 524 -4.05 32.79 -38.69
N ARG A 525 -4.41 33.32 -37.52
CA ARG A 525 -5.13 34.60 -37.38
C ARG A 525 -4.21 35.78 -37.08
N CYS A 526 -2.90 35.53 -36.97
CA CYS A 526 -1.91 36.56 -36.74
C CYS A 526 -1.44 37.17 -38.08
N SER A 527 -1.71 38.46 -38.28
CA SER A 527 -1.16 39.22 -39.41
C SER A 527 0.16 39.89 -39.08
N HIS A 528 0.48 40.02 -37.79
CA HIS A 528 1.68 40.69 -37.29
C HIS A 528 2.34 39.87 -36.18
N VAL A 529 3.58 40.23 -35.86
CA VAL A 529 4.37 39.68 -34.76
C VAL A 529 4.95 40.85 -33.95
N ARG A 530 5.02 40.70 -32.63
CA ARG A 530 5.60 41.69 -31.72
C ARG A 530 7.11 41.49 -31.62
N VAL A 531 7.86 42.57 -31.73
CA VAL A 531 9.32 42.60 -31.52
C VAL A 531 9.64 43.76 -30.58
N GLY A 532 9.86 43.46 -29.30
CA GLY A 532 9.89 44.47 -28.24
C GLY A 532 8.56 45.23 -28.18
N THR A 533 8.59 46.54 -28.41
CA THR A 533 7.37 47.37 -28.51
C THR A 533 6.85 47.53 -29.95
N SER A 534 7.66 47.16 -30.95
CA SER A 534 7.34 47.34 -32.35
C SER A 534 6.44 46.23 -32.90
N LYS A 535 5.65 46.58 -33.92
CA LYS A 535 4.75 45.66 -34.62
C LYS A 535 5.26 45.49 -36.04
N VAL A 536 5.61 44.25 -36.42
CA VAL A 536 6.10 43.93 -37.77
C VAL A 536 5.22 42.87 -38.45
N PRO A 537 5.14 42.83 -39.80
CA PRO A 537 4.29 41.87 -40.51
C PRO A 537 4.70 40.41 -40.25
N MET A 538 3.72 39.52 -40.12
CA MET A 538 3.95 38.08 -40.01
C MET A 538 4.30 37.50 -41.38
N THR A 539 5.54 37.06 -41.58
CA THR A 539 5.96 36.38 -42.81
C THR A 539 5.81 34.86 -42.69
N PRO A 540 5.62 34.13 -43.80
CA PRO A 540 5.55 32.66 -43.77
C PRO A 540 6.78 32.00 -43.14
N ALA A 541 7.97 32.59 -43.31
CA ALA A 541 9.20 32.09 -42.72
C ALA A 541 9.21 32.20 -41.19
N VAL A 542 8.78 33.35 -40.65
CA VAL A 542 8.67 33.55 -39.19
C VAL A 542 7.64 32.58 -38.60
N LYS A 543 6.48 32.44 -39.25
CA LYS A 543 5.42 31.51 -38.81
C LYS A 543 5.91 30.06 -38.78
N ALA A 544 6.66 29.64 -39.82
CA ALA A 544 7.22 28.30 -39.88
C ALA A 544 8.25 28.04 -38.77
N GLU A 545 9.11 29.01 -38.45
CA GLU A 545 10.09 28.85 -37.36
C GLU A 545 9.42 28.81 -35.98
N ILE A 546 8.38 29.62 -35.74
CA ILE A 546 7.58 29.53 -34.51
C ILE A 546 6.96 28.13 -34.38
N MET A 547 6.33 27.62 -35.43
CA MET A 547 5.72 26.29 -35.43
C MET A 547 6.74 25.17 -35.22
N LYS A 548 7.97 25.35 -35.71
CA LYS A 548 9.07 24.42 -35.45
C LYS A 548 9.46 24.39 -33.97
N HIS A 549 9.56 25.54 -33.29
CA HIS A 549 9.78 25.60 -31.84
C HIS A 549 8.61 24.97 -31.06
N VAL A 550 7.37 25.27 -31.43
CA VAL A 550 6.18 24.66 -30.81
C VAL A 550 6.21 23.13 -30.95
N LYS A 551 6.57 22.62 -32.13
CA LYS A 551 6.71 21.18 -32.36
C LYS A 551 7.85 20.59 -31.53
N TYR A 552 8.99 21.27 -31.44
CA TYR A 552 10.11 20.86 -30.60
C TYR A 552 9.72 20.75 -29.12
N TYR A 553 9.02 21.74 -28.58
CA TYR A 553 8.51 21.68 -27.21
C TYR A 553 7.46 20.58 -27.03
N GLY A 554 6.51 20.44 -27.96
CA GLY A 554 5.40 19.50 -27.83
C GLY A 554 5.74 18.03 -28.10
N THR A 555 6.77 17.76 -28.89
CA THR A 555 7.15 16.39 -29.31
C THR A 555 8.60 15.99 -28.97
N GLY A 556 9.42 16.93 -28.52
CA GLY A 556 10.78 16.67 -28.05
C GLY A 556 10.83 16.16 -26.61
N ARG A 557 11.99 16.27 -25.97
CA ARG A 557 12.22 15.81 -24.58
C ARG A 557 11.25 16.43 -23.57
N ASP A 558 10.81 17.66 -23.82
CA ASP A 558 10.01 18.43 -22.87
C ASP A 558 8.51 18.03 -22.91
N THR A 559 7.99 17.59 -24.07
CA THR A 559 6.57 17.23 -24.30
C THR A 559 5.55 18.19 -23.67
N LEU A 560 5.77 19.48 -23.89
CA LEU A 560 5.00 20.56 -23.27
C LEU A 560 3.67 20.78 -23.98
N ARG A 561 2.65 21.05 -23.19
CA ARG A 561 1.43 21.71 -23.67
C ARG A 561 1.75 23.16 -24.00
N CYS A 562 1.74 23.49 -25.29
CA CYS A 562 2.05 24.83 -25.77
C CYS A 562 0.77 25.67 -25.96
N LEU A 563 0.80 26.93 -25.51
CA LEU A 563 -0.20 27.95 -25.81
C LEU A 563 0.46 29.12 -26.52
N ALA A 564 -0.13 29.56 -27.63
CA ALA A 564 0.25 30.81 -28.26
C ALA A 564 -0.54 31.98 -27.66
N LEU A 565 0.16 33.09 -27.46
CA LEU A 565 -0.35 34.31 -26.87
C LEU A 565 -0.24 35.43 -27.91
N ALA A 566 -1.34 36.16 -28.10
CA ALA A 566 -1.43 37.23 -29.08
C ALA A 566 -2.30 38.38 -28.57
N THR A 567 -2.14 39.55 -29.17
CA THR A 567 -2.92 40.74 -28.85
C THR A 567 -3.54 41.32 -30.12
N ILE A 568 -4.75 41.84 -30.03
CA ILE A 568 -5.37 42.65 -31.08
C ILE A 568 -5.22 44.11 -30.66
N ASP A 569 -4.38 44.83 -31.41
CA ASP A 569 -4.00 46.19 -31.04
C ASP A 569 -5.11 47.23 -31.20
N SER A 570 -6.06 46.95 -32.08
CA SER A 570 -7.18 47.83 -32.43
C SER A 570 -8.42 46.95 -32.64
N PRO A 571 -9.04 46.48 -31.54
CA PRO A 571 -10.21 45.63 -31.63
C PRO A 571 -11.41 46.40 -32.19
N VAL A 572 -12.38 45.66 -32.70
CA VAL A 572 -13.69 46.22 -33.09
C VAL A 572 -14.33 46.87 -31.85
N LYS A 573 -15.13 47.92 -32.04
CA LYS A 573 -15.79 48.58 -30.91
C LYS A 573 -16.79 47.63 -30.26
N LYS A 574 -16.98 47.76 -28.95
CA LYS A 574 -17.87 46.91 -28.16
C LYS A 574 -19.30 46.91 -28.69
N GLU A 575 -19.78 48.06 -29.16
CA GLU A 575 -21.16 48.21 -29.65
C GLU A 575 -21.41 47.44 -30.95
N ASP A 576 -20.36 47.14 -31.70
CA ASP A 576 -20.42 46.41 -32.97
C ASP A 576 -20.19 44.88 -32.78
N MET A 577 -19.99 44.43 -31.54
CA MET A 577 -19.80 43.02 -31.20
C MET A 577 -21.10 42.42 -30.67
N ASP A 578 -21.60 41.42 -31.38
CA ASP A 578 -22.60 40.50 -30.85
C ASP A 578 -21.93 39.47 -29.93
N LEU A 579 -22.14 39.65 -28.62
CA LEU A 579 -21.54 38.81 -27.57
C LEU A 579 -22.39 37.56 -27.26
N GLU A 580 -23.62 37.48 -27.77
CA GLU A 580 -24.49 36.32 -27.54
C GLU A 580 -24.23 35.20 -28.55
N ASP A 581 -23.75 35.53 -29.75
CA ASP A 581 -23.41 34.56 -30.79
C ASP A 581 -21.91 34.20 -30.79
N SER A 582 -21.59 33.10 -30.12
CA SER A 582 -20.22 32.57 -30.03
C SER A 582 -19.57 32.20 -31.37
N LYS A 583 -20.35 31.94 -32.43
CA LYS A 583 -19.81 31.64 -33.77
C LYS A 583 -19.15 32.86 -34.41
N LYS A 584 -19.49 34.08 -33.97
CA LYS A 584 -18.89 35.31 -34.46
C LYS A 584 -17.55 35.63 -33.80
N PHE A 585 -17.23 34.99 -32.67
CA PHE A 585 -16.00 35.29 -31.91
C PHE A 585 -14.73 35.10 -32.74
N ILE A 586 -14.70 34.10 -33.63
CA ILE A 586 -13.56 33.89 -34.53
C ILE A 586 -13.32 35.10 -35.45
N LYS A 587 -14.36 35.85 -35.86
CA LYS A 587 -14.24 37.05 -36.69
C LYS A 587 -13.65 38.22 -35.91
N TYR A 588 -14.02 38.35 -34.63
CA TYR A 588 -13.47 39.37 -33.73
C TYR A 588 -12.02 39.08 -33.37
N GLU A 589 -11.63 37.80 -33.31
CA GLU A 589 -10.27 37.33 -33.06
C GLU A 589 -9.40 37.25 -34.33
N THR A 590 -9.47 38.25 -35.22
CA THR A 590 -8.66 38.34 -36.44
C THR A 590 -7.70 39.53 -36.40
N ASN A 591 -6.69 39.54 -37.30
CA ASN A 591 -5.64 40.56 -37.33
C ASN A 591 -4.82 40.64 -36.03
N CYS A 592 -4.55 39.49 -35.44
CA CYS A 592 -3.78 39.38 -34.21
C CYS A 592 -2.29 39.74 -34.44
N THR A 593 -1.67 40.27 -33.40
CA THR A 593 -0.22 40.44 -33.27
C THR A 593 0.28 39.35 -32.33
N PHE A 594 1.04 38.38 -32.85
CA PHE A 594 1.63 37.32 -32.02
C PHE A 594 2.66 37.91 -31.05
N VAL A 595 2.63 37.46 -29.79
CA VAL A 595 3.52 37.96 -28.72
C VAL A 595 4.50 36.88 -28.28
N GLY A 596 4.04 35.66 -28.04
CA GLY A 596 4.91 34.57 -27.60
C GLY A 596 4.20 33.24 -27.42
N VAL A 597 4.97 32.25 -26.99
CA VAL A 597 4.48 30.90 -26.64
C VAL A 597 4.89 30.58 -25.22
N VAL A 598 3.98 29.95 -24.48
CA VAL A 598 4.28 29.33 -23.18
C VAL A 598 4.13 27.83 -23.31
N GLY A 599 5.10 27.08 -22.79
CA GLY A 599 5.11 25.62 -22.71
C GLY A 599 5.00 25.19 -21.25
N MET A 600 3.95 24.43 -20.94
CA MET A 600 3.68 23.91 -19.60
C MET A 600 3.61 22.38 -19.58
N LEU A 601 3.98 21.77 -18.47
CA LEU A 601 3.76 20.35 -18.24
C LEU A 601 3.28 20.11 -16.81
N ASP A 602 2.83 18.88 -16.56
CA ASP A 602 2.72 18.31 -15.23
C ASP A 602 4.08 17.68 -14.86
N PRO A 603 4.92 18.34 -14.04
CA PRO A 603 6.30 17.94 -13.85
C PRO A 603 6.43 16.74 -12.91
N PRO A 604 7.44 15.86 -13.13
CA PRO A 604 7.75 14.80 -12.18
C PRO A 604 8.26 15.39 -10.86
N ARG A 605 8.02 14.68 -9.76
CA ARG A 605 8.61 15.02 -8.45
C ARG A 605 10.13 14.80 -8.48
N TYR A 606 10.88 15.62 -7.73
CA TYR A 606 12.34 15.56 -7.76
C TYR A 606 12.89 14.22 -7.24
N GLU A 607 12.27 13.64 -6.21
CA GLU A 607 12.77 12.42 -5.56
C GLU A 607 12.51 11.14 -6.37
N VAL A 608 11.54 11.17 -7.30
CA VAL A 608 11.07 9.98 -8.05
C VAL A 608 12.19 9.33 -8.85
N MET A 609 13.09 10.11 -9.44
CA MET A 609 14.21 9.55 -10.22
C MET A 609 15.13 8.69 -9.35
N ASP A 610 15.45 9.14 -8.14
CA ASP A 610 16.33 8.41 -7.24
C ASP A 610 15.61 7.20 -6.63
N ALA A 611 14.31 7.31 -6.36
CA ALA A 611 13.48 6.19 -5.95
C ALA A 611 13.44 5.07 -7.02
N ILE A 612 13.27 5.41 -8.31
CA ILE A 612 13.29 4.43 -9.41
C ILE A 612 14.67 3.75 -9.53
N LYS A 613 15.78 4.48 -9.31
CA LYS A 613 17.12 3.88 -9.25
C LYS A 613 17.25 2.90 -8.09
N GLN A 614 16.69 3.22 -6.93
CA GLN A 614 16.68 2.32 -5.78
C GLN A 614 15.86 1.05 -6.05
N CYS A 615 14.66 1.17 -6.63
CA CYS A 615 13.86 0.03 -7.09
C CYS A 615 14.67 -0.88 -8.01
N ARG A 616 15.35 -0.31 -9.01
CA ARG A 616 16.20 -1.07 -9.94
C ARG A 616 17.35 -1.79 -9.23
N ARG A 617 18.00 -1.17 -8.24
CA ARG A 617 19.05 -1.81 -7.42
C ARG A 617 18.50 -2.95 -6.56
N ALA A 618 17.29 -2.80 -6.06
CA ALA A 618 16.58 -3.79 -5.26
C ALA A 618 15.91 -4.91 -6.08
N GLY A 619 16.10 -4.92 -7.41
CA GLY A 619 15.51 -5.88 -8.33
C GLY A 619 14.02 -5.70 -8.59
N ILE A 620 13.45 -4.53 -8.27
CA ILE A 620 12.02 -4.21 -8.43
C ILE A 620 11.80 -3.52 -9.77
N ARG A 621 10.87 -4.03 -10.57
CA ARG A 621 10.47 -3.45 -11.85
C ARG A 621 9.41 -2.36 -11.64
N VAL A 622 9.55 -1.23 -12.31
CA VAL A 622 8.55 -0.14 -12.28
C VAL A 622 7.86 -0.08 -13.64
N ILE A 623 6.53 -0.17 -13.64
CA ILE A 623 5.67 -0.03 -14.82
C ILE A 623 4.82 1.23 -14.63
N VAL A 624 4.90 2.15 -15.58
CA VAL A 624 4.09 3.37 -15.57
C VAL A 624 2.79 3.10 -16.33
N ILE A 625 1.66 3.45 -15.71
CA ILE A 625 0.34 3.33 -16.32
C ILE A 625 -0.27 4.74 -16.36
N THR A 626 -0.81 5.16 -17.50
CA THR A 626 -1.32 6.53 -17.63
C THR A 626 -2.43 6.69 -18.67
N GLY A 627 -3.31 7.67 -18.46
CA GLY A 627 -4.27 8.15 -19.45
C GLY A 627 -3.66 9.06 -20.53
N ASP A 628 -2.41 9.48 -20.36
CA ASP A 628 -1.72 10.35 -21.32
C ASP A 628 -1.53 9.68 -22.69
N ASN A 629 -1.27 10.49 -23.71
CA ASN A 629 -0.84 9.96 -25.00
C ASN A 629 0.53 9.27 -24.88
N LYS A 630 0.79 8.29 -25.76
CA LYS A 630 2.02 7.49 -25.74
C LYS A 630 3.30 8.32 -25.78
N ALA A 631 3.36 9.33 -26.65
CA ALA A 631 4.56 10.15 -26.84
C ALA A 631 4.93 10.97 -25.58
N THR A 632 3.95 11.60 -24.94
CA THR A 632 4.13 12.31 -23.67
C THR A 632 4.53 11.35 -22.55
N ALA A 633 3.87 10.20 -22.47
CA ALA A 633 4.17 9.20 -21.47
C ALA A 633 5.61 8.63 -21.61
N GLU A 634 6.07 8.38 -22.83
CA GLU A 634 7.45 7.95 -23.10
C GLU A 634 8.48 9.00 -22.69
N ALA A 635 8.24 10.27 -22.99
CA ALA A 635 9.14 11.36 -22.61
C ALA A 635 9.27 11.51 -21.08
N ILE A 636 8.14 11.41 -20.36
CA ILE A 636 8.15 11.42 -18.89
C ILE A 636 8.91 10.21 -18.35
N CYS A 637 8.67 9.01 -18.89
CA CYS A 637 9.37 7.79 -18.48
C CYS A 637 10.89 7.87 -18.68
N ARG A 638 11.36 8.52 -19.76
CA ARG A 638 12.79 8.80 -19.97
C ARG A 638 13.32 9.78 -18.93
N ARG A 639 12.54 10.81 -18.58
CA ARG A 639 12.94 11.85 -17.61
C ARG A 639 13.04 11.33 -16.18
N ILE A 640 12.16 10.42 -15.76
CA ILE A 640 12.20 9.82 -14.42
C ILE A 640 13.11 8.60 -14.35
N GLY A 641 13.65 8.13 -15.48
CA GLY A 641 14.64 7.05 -15.54
C GLY A 641 14.07 5.63 -15.64
N VAL A 642 12.78 5.47 -15.97
CA VAL A 642 12.17 4.16 -16.32
C VAL A 642 12.78 3.60 -17.60
N PHE A 643 12.97 4.47 -18.59
CA PHE A 643 13.76 4.21 -19.80
C PHE A 643 15.04 5.02 -19.79
N GLY A 644 16.12 4.48 -20.37
CA GLY A 644 17.31 5.27 -20.71
C GLY A 644 17.00 6.30 -21.79
N GLU A 645 17.78 7.39 -21.85
CA GLU A 645 17.52 8.51 -22.79
C GLU A 645 17.42 8.04 -24.25
N ASN A 646 18.27 7.11 -24.67
CA ASN A 646 18.32 6.57 -26.03
C ASN A 646 17.83 5.12 -26.14
N GLU A 647 17.18 4.59 -25.11
CA GLU A 647 16.65 3.21 -25.11
C GLU A 647 15.47 3.10 -26.08
N SER A 648 15.42 2.05 -26.91
CA SER A 648 14.24 1.77 -27.74
C SER A 648 13.05 1.38 -26.86
N THR A 649 11.88 1.98 -27.13
CA THR A 649 10.61 1.68 -26.44
C THR A 649 9.77 0.65 -27.20
N GLU A 650 10.25 0.15 -28.34
CA GLU A 650 9.57 -0.91 -29.10
C GLU A 650 9.36 -2.16 -28.23
N ASN A 651 8.15 -2.71 -28.26
CA ASN A 651 7.70 -3.83 -27.41
C ASN A 651 7.83 -3.60 -25.89
N ARG A 652 8.04 -2.35 -25.44
CA ARG A 652 8.11 -1.98 -24.02
C ARG A 652 7.11 -0.89 -23.62
N ALA A 653 6.57 -0.18 -24.61
CA ALA A 653 5.53 0.83 -24.44
C ALA A 653 4.33 0.50 -25.33
N PHE A 654 3.14 0.36 -24.75
CA PHE A 654 1.90 0.03 -25.44
C PHE A 654 0.81 1.05 -25.12
N THR A 655 -0.07 1.33 -26.07
CA THR A 655 -1.37 1.93 -25.77
C THR A 655 -2.37 0.87 -25.35
N GLY A 656 -3.45 1.25 -24.66
CA GLY A 656 -4.55 0.32 -24.34
C GLY A 656 -5.09 -0.39 -25.59
N ARG A 657 -5.23 0.34 -26.71
CA ARG A 657 -5.69 -0.23 -27.98
C ARG A 657 -4.67 -1.19 -28.61
N GLU A 658 -3.40 -0.79 -28.65
CA GLU A 658 -2.32 -1.68 -29.11
C GLU A 658 -2.27 -2.96 -28.28
N PHE A 659 -2.55 -2.87 -26.98
CA PHE A 659 -2.59 -4.03 -26.08
C PHE A 659 -3.81 -4.92 -26.34
N ASP A 660 -5.00 -4.34 -26.53
CA ASP A 660 -6.22 -5.10 -26.86
C ASP A 660 -6.14 -5.81 -28.21
N ASP A 661 -5.42 -5.25 -29.18
CA ASP A 661 -5.24 -5.83 -30.51
C ASP A 661 -4.26 -7.04 -30.50
N LEU A 662 -3.52 -7.26 -29.40
CA LEU A 662 -2.66 -8.43 -29.22
C LEU A 662 -3.46 -9.69 -28.89
N SER A 663 -2.90 -10.85 -29.26
CA SER A 663 -3.40 -12.15 -28.79
C SER A 663 -3.22 -12.27 -27.26
N ILE A 664 -4.00 -13.12 -26.59
CA ILE A 664 -3.92 -13.31 -25.12
C ILE A 664 -2.49 -13.73 -24.70
N ASP A 665 -1.85 -14.62 -25.45
CA ASP A 665 -0.47 -15.05 -25.17
C ASP A 665 0.54 -13.92 -25.34
N ASP A 666 0.31 -13.02 -26.31
CA ASP A 666 1.19 -11.88 -26.56
C ASP A 666 0.93 -10.74 -25.57
N GLN A 667 -0.30 -10.60 -25.04
CA GLN A 667 -0.60 -9.71 -23.93
C GLN A 667 0.17 -10.12 -22.68
N ALA A 668 0.17 -11.42 -22.33
CA ALA A 668 0.96 -11.93 -21.20
C ALA A 668 2.47 -11.65 -21.41
N LYS A 669 3.02 -11.92 -22.60
CA LYS A 669 4.42 -11.60 -22.92
C LYS A 669 4.71 -10.09 -22.85
N ALA A 670 3.77 -9.26 -23.30
CA ALA A 670 3.90 -7.80 -23.23
C ALA A 670 3.98 -7.35 -21.77
N CYS A 671 3.14 -7.86 -20.88
CA CYS A 671 3.17 -7.54 -19.44
C CYS A 671 4.50 -7.92 -18.76
N ARG A 672 5.21 -8.96 -19.22
CA ARG A 672 6.55 -9.33 -18.70
C ARG A 672 7.64 -8.32 -19.05
N GLN A 673 7.53 -7.63 -20.17
CA GLN A 673 8.60 -6.78 -20.70
C GLN A 673 8.28 -5.29 -20.67
N ALA A 674 6.99 -4.95 -20.70
CA ALA A 674 6.52 -3.58 -20.71
C ALA A 674 6.93 -2.83 -19.44
N ARG A 675 7.18 -1.54 -19.64
CA ARG A 675 7.39 -0.56 -18.56
C ARG A 675 6.47 0.65 -18.69
N LEU A 676 5.69 0.74 -19.77
CA LEU A 676 4.77 1.84 -20.00
C LEU A 676 3.49 1.34 -20.69
N PHE A 677 2.35 1.68 -20.10
CA PHE A 677 1.04 1.57 -20.73
C PHE A 677 0.38 2.96 -20.76
N ALA A 678 0.02 3.43 -21.95
CA ALA A 678 -0.58 4.74 -22.18
C ALA A 678 -2.03 4.60 -22.69
N ARG A 679 -2.88 5.62 -22.53
CA ARG A 679 -4.30 5.57 -22.92
C ARG A 679 -5.01 4.31 -22.40
N VAL A 680 -4.88 4.05 -21.11
CA VAL A 680 -5.31 2.82 -20.44
C VAL A 680 -6.70 3.02 -19.82
N GLU A 681 -7.56 1.99 -19.89
CA GLU A 681 -8.88 1.92 -19.25
C GLU A 681 -8.78 1.24 -17.87
N PRO A 682 -9.74 1.44 -16.95
CA PRO A 682 -9.78 0.75 -15.65
C PRO A 682 -9.60 -0.78 -15.78
N ALA A 683 -10.27 -1.40 -16.75
CA ALA A 683 -10.21 -2.83 -17.00
C ALA A 683 -8.80 -3.30 -17.44
N HIS A 684 -8.05 -2.46 -18.16
CA HIS A 684 -6.67 -2.80 -18.53
C HIS A 684 -5.75 -2.78 -17.32
N LYS A 685 -5.95 -1.85 -16.37
CA LYS A 685 -5.16 -1.81 -15.13
C LYS A 685 -5.32 -3.14 -14.38
N GLN A 686 -6.55 -3.62 -14.23
CA GLN A 686 -6.83 -4.92 -13.63
C GLN A 686 -6.21 -6.09 -14.42
N LYS A 687 -6.39 -6.16 -15.75
CA LYS A 687 -5.81 -7.22 -16.58
C LYS A 687 -4.28 -7.27 -16.51
N ILE A 688 -3.62 -6.12 -16.46
CA ILE A 688 -2.15 -6.05 -16.32
C ILE A 688 -1.73 -6.73 -15.02
N ILE A 689 -2.43 -6.43 -13.92
CA ILE A 689 -2.20 -7.09 -12.63
C ILE A 689 -2.44 -8.59 -12.75
N GLU A 690 -3.56 -9.04 -13.32
CA GLU A 690 -3.86 -10.47 -13.50
C GLU A 690 -2.76 -11.23 -14.26
N TYR A 691 -2.20 -10.64 -15.32
CA TYR A 691 -1.09 -11.24 -16.06
C TYR A 691 0.21 -11.30 -15.25
N LEU A 692 0.50 -10.29 -14.42
CA LEU A 692 1.67 -10.30 -13.54
C LEU A 692 1.51 -11.35 -12.44
N GLN A 693 0.32 -11.47 -11.86
CA GLN A 693 -0.02 -12.49 -10.87
C GLN A 693 0.10 -13.90 -11.43
N ALA A 694 -0.40 -14.12 -12.65
CA ALA A 694 -0.28 -15.41 -13.35
C ALA A 694 1.19 -15.81 -13.62
N ASP A 695 2.10 -14.85 -13.70
CA ASP A 695 3.54 -15.08 -13.81
C ASP A 695 4.24 -15.29 -12.46
N GLY A 696 3.50 -15.22 -11.35
CA GLY A 696 4.00 -15.37 -9.98
C GLY A 696 4.72 -14.13 -9.43
N GLU A 697 4.54 -12.97 -10.07
CA GLU A 697 5.07 -11.68 -9.61
C GLU A 697 4.17 -11.09 -8.53
N VAL A 698 4.73 -10.69 -7.39
CA VAL A 698 4.02 -9.91 -6.37
C VAL A 698 3.94 -8.45 -6.83
N SER A 699 2.75 -8.00 -7.18
CA SER A 699 2.48 -6.70 -7.77
C SER A 699 1.96 -5.68 -6.75
N ALA A 700 2.50 -4.47 -6.81
CA ALA A 700 1.94 -3.31 -6.13
C ALA A 700 1.36 -2.35 -7.16
N MET A 701 0.12 -1.91 -6.96
CA MET A 701 -0.56 -0.97 -7.85
C MET A 701 -0.75 0.36 -7.12
N THR A 702 -0.40 1.49 -7.74
CA THR A 702 -0.73 2.81 -7.20
C THR A 702 -1.89 3.45 -7.94
N GLY A 703 -2.73 4.21 -7.23
CA GLY A 703 -3.86 4.91 -7.82
C GLY A 703 -4.45 5.97 -6.90
N ASP A 704 -5.16 6.92 -7.46
CA ASP A 704 -5.81 8.02 -6.72
C ASP A 704 -7.30 8.13 -7.06
N GLY A 705 -7.72 7.64 -8.22
CA GLY A 705 -9.08 7.72 -8.73
C GLY A 705 -9.93 6.48 -8.47
N VAL A 706 -11.23 6.61 -8.74
CA VAL A 706 -12.19 5.48 -8.68
C VAL A 706 -11.89 4.46 -9.78
N ASN A 707 -11.35 4.91 -10.91
CA ASN A 707 -10.86 4.06 -11.99
C ASN A 707 -9.76 3.08 -11.60
N ASP A 708 -9.04 3.34 -10.50
CA ASP A 708 -7.95 2.48 -10.06
C ASP A 708 -8.43 1.43 -9.06
N ALA A 709 -9.60 1.63 -8.46
CA ALA A 709 -10.09 0.81 -7.36
C ALA A 709 -10.17 -0.70 -7.68
N PRO A 710 -10.58 -1.15 -8.88
CA PRO A 710 -10.53 -2.58 -9.23
C PRO A 710 -9.10 -3.12 -9.27
N ALA A 711 -8.16 -2.38 -9.85
CA ALA A 711 -6.77 -2.79 -9.95
C ALA A 711 -6.05 -2.72 -8.59
N LEU A 712 -6.38 -1.73 -7.76
CA LEU A 712 -5.89 -1.62 -6.38
C LEU A 712 -6.31 -2.82 -5.55
N LYS A 713 -7.59 -3.20 -5.60
CA LYS A 713 -8.12 -4.35 -4.88
C LYS A 713 -7.60 -5.69 -5.42
N LYS A 714 -7.33 -5.78 -6.73
CA LYS A 714 -6.83 -7.00 -7.36
C LYS A 714 -5.35 -7.25 -7.07
N ALA A 715 -4.54 -6.18 -6.98
CA ALA A 715 -3.11 -6.29 -6.69
C ALA A 715 -2.89 -6.88 -5.30
N GLU A 716 -1.76 -7.55 -5.08
CA GLU A 716 -1.37 -8.01 -3.74
C GLU A 716 -1.25 -6.83 -2.77
N ILE A 717 -0.91 -5.65 -3.31
CA ILE A 717 -0.80 -4.40 -2.57
C ILE A 717 -1.34 -3.24 -3.41
N GLY A 718 -2.56 -2.83 -3.14
CA GLY A 718 -3.11 -1.55 -3.53
C GLY A 718 -2.51 -0.42 -2.71
N ILE A 719 -2.03 0.62 -3.38
CA ILE A 719 -1.44 1.83 -2.79
C ILE A 719 -2.24 3.05 -3.24
N ALA A 720 -2.98 3.66 -2.33
CA ALA A 720 -3.71 4.88 -2.62
C ALA A 720 -2.93 6.14 -2.26
N MET A 721 -3.22 7.21 -3.00
CA MET A 721 -2.72 8.55 -2.68
C MET A 721 -3.50 9.16 -1.51
N GLY A 722 -2.82 9.90 -0.63
CA GLY A 722 -3.37 10.65 0.48
C GLY A 722 -4.28 11.80 0.02
N SER A 723 -3.96 12.42 -1.13
CA SER A 723 -4.88 13.33 -1.82
C SER A 723 -5.95 12.61 -2.65
N GLY A 724 -5.84 11.28 -2.80
CA GLY A 724 -6.73 10.46 -3.61
C GLY A 724 -8.16 10.38 -3.05
N THR A 725 -9.05 9.88 -3.90
CA THR A 725 -10.46 9.65 -3.57
C THR A 725 -10.60 8.69 -2.40
N ALA A 726 -11.68 8.83 -1.62
CA ALA A 726 -11.93 7.92 -0.51
C ALA A 726 -12.14 6.47 -0.99
N VAL A 727 -12.61 6.29 -2.23
CA VAL A 727 -12.76 4.98 -2.88
C VAL A 727 -11.40 4.33 -3.16
N ALA A 728 -10.45 5.08 -3.73
CA ALA A 728 -9.10 4.55 -3.95
C ALA A 728 -8.47 4.14 -2.61
N LYS A 729 -8.61 4.98 -1.58
CA LYS A 729 -8.13 4.69 -0.23
C LYS A 729 -8.77 3.44 0.35
N SER A 730 -10.09 3.28 0.24
CA SER A 730 -10.81 2.13 0.79
C SER A 730 -10.50 0.83 0.05
N ALA A 731 -10.18 0.90 -1.24
CA ALA A 731 -9.75 -0.23 -2.07
C ALA A 731 -8.27 -0.60 -1.94
N SER A 732 -7.50 0.15 -1.13
CA SER A 732 -6.04 -0.02 -0.99
C SER A 732 -5.63 -0.55 0.39
N GLU A 733 -4.59 -1.37 0.43
CA GLU A 733 -3.95 -1.86 1.65
C GLU A 733 -3.06 -0.80 2.31
N MET A 734 -2.55 0.16 1.53
CA MET A 734 -1.68 1.23 2.02
C MET A 734 -2.08 2.59 1.42
N VAL A 735 -2.00 3.65 2.22
CA VAL A 735 -2.23 5.04 1.80
C VAL A 735 -0.98 5.88 2.02
N LEU A 736 -0.52 6.60 0.99
CA LEU A 736 0.62 7.51 1.09
C LEU A 736 0.16 8.89 1.55
N ALA A 737 0.46 9.27 2.80
CA ALA A 737 -0.01 10.52 3.38
C ALA A 737 0.57 11.78 2.70
N ASP A 738 1.72 11.65 2.04
CA ASP A 738 2.46 12.74 1.38
C ASP A 738 2.44 12.68 -0.15
N ASP A 739 1.69 11.74 -0.72
CA ASP A 739 1.59 11.50 -2.15
C ASP A 739 2.94 11.25 -2.85
N ASN A 740 3.95 10.73 -2.12
CA ASN A 740 5.30 10.56 -2.66
C ASN A 740 5.64 9.10 -2.96
N PHE A 741 6.05 8.82 -4.19
CA PHE A 741 6.57 7.51 -4.60
C PHE A 741 7.74 7.01 -3.74
N THR A 742 8.56 7.91 -3.19
CA THR A 742 9.69 7.57 -2.31
C THR A 742 9.23 6.87 -1.01
N SER A 743 8.03 7.20 -0.54
CA SER A 743 7.42 6.58 0.64
C SER A 743 7.11 5.10 0.38
N ILE A 744 6.80 4.73 -0.87
CA ILE A 744 6.65 3.31 -1.29
C ILE A 744 7.97 2.57 -1.13
N VAL A 745 9.07 3.14 -1.64
CA VAL A 745 10.40 2.51 -1.54
C VAL A 745 10.81 2.31 -0.08
N SER A 746 10.54 3.32 0.76
CA SER A 746 10.80 3.25 2.20
C SER A 746 9.93 2.21 2.92
N ALA A 747 8.68 2.02 2.46
CA ALA A 747 7.79 0.99 2.95
C ALA A 747 8.22 -0.42 2.52
N VAL A 748 8.70 -0.59 1.28
CA VAL A 748 9.28 -1.87 0.81
C VAL A 748 10.52 -2.24 1.63
N GLU A 749 11.42 -1.29 1.89
CA GLU A 749 12.59 -1.51 2.75
C GLU A 749 12.18 -1.97 4.16
N GLU A 750 11.20 -1.29 4.76
CA GLU A 750 10.68 -1.64 6.08
C GLU A 750 9.96 -3.00 6.07
N GLY A 751 9.21 -3.32 5.01
CA GLY A 751 8.54 -4.61 4.84
C GLY A 751 9.55 -5.77 4.75
N ARG A 752 10.64 -5.59 4.00
CA ARG A 752 11.76 -6.56 3.97
C ARG A 752 12.37 -6.76 5.35
N ALA A 753 12.56 -5.67 6.10
CA ALA A 753 13.13 -5.72 7.44
C ALA A 753 12.22 -6.46 8.43
N ILE A 754 10.92 -6.17 8.38
CA ILE A 754 9.91 -6.81 9.21
C ILE A 754 9.83 -8.30 8.90
N TYR A 755 9.87 -8.69 7.62
CA TYR A 755 9.92 -10.10 7.24
C TYR A 755 11.14 -10.82 7.82
N ASN A 756 12.34 -10.23 7.72
CA ASN A 756 13.55 -10.84 8.28
C ASN A 756 13.44 -11.03 9.80
N ASN A 757 12.91 -10.02 10.51
CA ASN A 757 12.67 -10.08 11.94
C ASN A 757 11.60 -11.12 12.30
N MET A 758 10.55 -11.20 11.49
CA MET A 758 9.50 -12.22 11.60
C MET A 758 10.05 -13.63 11.47
N LYS A 759 10.85 -13.86 10.43
CA LYS A 759 11.54 -15.13 10.24
C LYS A 759 12.32 -15.46 11.51
N GLN A 760 13.11 -14.53 12.04
CA GLN A 760 13.93 -14.73 13.25
C GLN A 760 13.13 -15.13 14.49
N PHE A 761 12.03 -14.44 14.82
CA PHE A 761 11.27 -14.85 16.02
C PHE A 761 10.43 -16.10 15.80
N ILE A 762 9.92 -16.35 14.59
CA ILE A 762 9.24 -17.61 14.25
C ILE A 762 10.19 -18.78 14.49
N ARG A 763 11.45 -18.62 14.07
CA ARG A 763 12.51 -19.62 14.26
C ARG A 763 12.84 -19.85 15.72
N TYR A 764 12.95 -18.76 16.50
CA TYR A 764 13.19 -18.83 17.93
C TYR A 764 12.11 -19.63 18.64
N LEU A 765 10.82 -19.28 18.43
CA LEU A 765 9.69 -19.99 19.04
C LEU A 765 9.68 -21.47 18.64
N ILE A 766 9.79 -21.78 17.34
CA ILE A 766 9.78 -23.17 16.87
C ILE A 766 10.95 -23.98 17.44
N SER A 767 12.14 -23.38 17.55
CA SER A 767 13.30 -24.06 18.14
C SER A 767 13.04 -24.45 19.59
N SER A 768 12.36 -23.59 20.35
CA SER A 768 11.92 -23.85 21.72
C SER A 768 10.94 -25.03 21.76
N ASN A 769 9.84 -24.96 20.98
CA ASN A 769 8.83 -26.03 20.91
C ASN A 769 9.42 -27.39 20.47
N ILE A 770 10.41 -27.43 19.56
CA ILE A 770 11.10 -28.68 19.20
C ILE A 770 11.83 -29.24 20.43
N GLY A 771 12.47 -28.39 21.23
CA GLY A 771 13.10 -28.77 22.49
C GLY A 771 12.13 -29.33 23.52
N GLU A 772 10.97 -28.70 23.67
CA GLU A 772 9.89 -29.17 24.55
C GLU A 772 9.37 -30.56 24.12
N VAL A 773 9.14 -30.73 22.82
CA VAL A 773 8.73 -32.03 22.25
C VAL A 773 9.79 -33.10 22.49
N VAL A 774 11.08 -32.80 22.27
CA VAL A 774 12.17 -33.75 22.54
C VAL A 774 12.25 -34.08 24.03
N CYS A 775 12.06 -33.09 24.92
CA CYS A 775 12.02 -33.29 26.36
C CYS A 775 10.94 -34.30 26.76
N ILE A 776 9.68 -34.04 26.37
CA ILE A 776 8.56 -34.93 26.69
C ILE A 776 8.76 -36.31 26.06
N PHE A 777 9.20 -36.36 24.80
CA PHE A 777 9.47 -37.61 24.11
C PHE A 777 10.54 -38.44 24.83
N LEU A 778 11.66 -37.85 25.24
CA LEU A 778 12.73 -38.54 25.95
C LEU A 778 12.29 -39.02 27.32
N THR A 779 11.61 -38.18 28.10
CA THR A 779 11.10 -38.58 29.42
C THR A 779 10.12 -39.75 29.31
N ALA A 780 9.18 -39.69 28.37
CA ALA A 780 8.21 -40.76 28.14
C ALA A 780 8.86 -42.04 27.58
N ALA A 781 9.76 -41.93 26.58
CA ALA A 781 10.40 -43.08 25.97
C ALA A 781 11.39 -43.81 26.90
N LEU A 782 12.00 -43.08 27.84
CA LEU A 782 12.91 -43.64 28.84
C LEU A 782 12.19 -44.08 30.13
N GLY A 783 10.88 -43.83 30.28
CA GLY A 783 10.13 -44.16 31.50
C GLY A 783 10.53 -43.31 32.72
N MET A 784 11.13 -42.14 32.50
CA MET A 784 11.53 -41.25 33.60
C MET A 784 10.33 -40.45 34.13
N PRO A 785 10.38 -39.94 35.38
CA PRO A 785 9.39 -39.00 35.87
C PRO A 785 9.29 -37.76 34.98
N GLU A 786 8.08 -37.22 34.86
CA GLU A 786 7.78 -36.04 34.04
C GLU A 786 8.72 -34.88 34.38
N ALA A 787 9.48 -34.41 33.38
CA ALA A 787 10.44 -33.32 33.57
C ALA A 787 9.75 -31.94 33.53
N LEU A 788 8.68 -31.81 32.74
CA LEU A 788 7.90 -30.58 32.56
C LEU A 788 6.42 -30.94 32.42
N ILE A 789 5.54 -30.10 32.95
CA ILE A 789 4.08 -30.27 32.87
C ILE A 789 3.45 -29.23 31.92
N PRO A 790 2.24 -29.48 31.36
CA PRO A 790 1.60 -28.59 30.40
C PRO A 790 1.48 -27.12 30.85
N VAL A 791 1.13 -26.89 32.13
CA VAL A 791 0.96 -25.54 32.68
C VAL A 791 2.27 -24.74 32.65
N GLN A 792 3.41 -25.39 32.86
CA GLN A 792 4.73 -24.75 32.76
C GLN A 792 5.05 -24.39 31.31
N LEU A 793 4.81 -25.29 30.36
CA LEU A 793 5.08 -25.09 28.94
C LEU A 793 4.22 -23.96 28.35
N LEU A 794 2.94 -23.90 28.71
CA LEU A 794 2.06 -22.79 28.33
C LEU A 794 2.59 -21.43 28.81
N TRP A 795 3.15 -21.37 30.03
CA TRP A 795 3.77 -20.15 30.55
C TRP A 795 5.07 -19.80 29.81
N VAL A 796 5.88 -20.80 29.47
CA VAL A 796 7.11 -20.61 28.69
C VAL A 796 6.78 -20.06 27.31
N ASN A 797 5.92 -20.75 26.55
CA ASN A 797 5.57 -20.40 25.18
C ASN A 797 4.84 -19.05 25.06
N LEU A 798 3.98 -18.71 26.03
CA LEU A 798 3.19 -17.48 25.97
C LEU A 798 3.93 -16.27 26.56
N VAL A 799 4.55 -16.42 27.73
CA VAL A 799 5.10 -15.29 28.50
C VAL A 799 6.61 -15.23 28.39
N THR A 800 7.29 -16.33 28.73
CA THR A 800 8.75 -16.35 28.84
C THR A 800 9.40 -16.10 27.49
N ASP A 801 8.95 -16.82 26.45
CA ASP A 801 9.43 -16.72 25.08
C ASP A 801 8.68 -15.65 24.28
N GLY A 802 7.42 -15.38 24.59
CA GLY A 802 6.62 -14.35 23.92
C GLY A 802 7.25 -12.94 24.02
N LEU A 803 7.85 -12.61 25.16
CA LEU A 803 8.51 -11.32 25.38
C LEU A 803 9.77 -11.15 24.50
N PRO A 804 10.80 -12.04 24.54
CA PRO A 804 11.94 -11.99 23.63
C PRO A 804 11.54 -12.11 22.16
N ALA A 805 10.56 -12.95 21.82
CA ALA A 805 10.07 -13.09 20.44
C ALA A 805 9.52 -11.76 19.91
N THR A 806 8.74 -11.05 20.72
CA THR A 806 8.26 -9.70 20.40
C THR A 806 9.44 -8.72 20.26
N ALA A 807 10.43 -8.82 21.13
CA ALA A 807 11.61 -7.96 21.11
C ALA A 807 12.48 -8.17 19.86
N LEU A 808 12.58 -9.40 19.34
CA LEU A 808 13.25 -9.72 18.07
C LEU A 808 12.58 -9.03 16.87
N GLY A 809 11.29 -8.70 16.96
CA GLY A 809 10.60 -7.83 16.01
C GLY A 809 11.25 -6.45 15.81
N PHE A 810 12.07 -6.01 16.78
CA PHE A 810 12.79 -4.74 16.77
C PHE A 810 14.27 -4.86 16.35
N ASN A 811 14.68 -5.98 15.78
CA ASN A 811 16.05 -6.09 15.26
C ASN A 811 16.31 -5.05 14.16
N PRO A 812 17.53 -4.47 14.11
CA PRO A 812 17.90 -3.52 13.07
C PRO A 812 17.92 -4.21 11.69
N PRO A 813 17.55 -3.49 10.61
CA PRO A 813 17.59 -4.04 9.26
C PRO A 813 19.03 -4.33 8.81
N ASP A 814 19.19 -5.31 7.92
CA ASP A 814 20.47 -5.59 7.28
C ASP A 814 20.89 -4.44 6.36
N LEU A 815 22.18 -4.11 6.32
CA LEU A 815 22.73 -3.02 5.49
C LEU A 815 22.55 -3.22 3.98
N ASP A 816 22.40 -4.47 3.55
CA ASP A 816 22.32 -4.88 2.14
C ASP A 816 20.87 -5.15 1.68
N ILE A 817 19.87 -4.82 2.49
CA ILE A 817 18.47 -5.22 2.28
C ILE A 817 17.85 -4.69 0.97
N MET A 818 18.27 -3.50 0.52
CA MET A 818 17.86 -2.87 -0.74
C MET A 818 18.79 -3.20 -1.93
N THR A 819 19.73 -4.13 -1.76
CA THR A 819 20.58 -4.64 -2.85
C THR A 819 20.24 -6.08 -3.24
N LYS A 820 19.50 -6.79 -2.40
CA LYS A 820 18.97 -8.12 -2.69
C LYS A 820 17.75 -8.03 -3.62
N PRO A 821 17.54 -8.99 -4.53
CA PRO A 821 16.31 -9.06 -5.31
C PRO A 821 15.10 -9.32 -4.42
N PRO A 822 13.87 -9.10 -4.91
CA PRO A 822 12.65 -9.47 -4.21
C PRO A 822 12.64 -10.96 -3.89
N ARG A 823 12.14 -11.30 -2.70
CA ARG A 823 11.94 -12.70 -2.28
C ARG A 823 10.92 -13.37 -3.19
N SER A 824 11.13 -14.64 -3.51
CA SER A 824 10.09 -15.45 -4.14
C SER A 824 8.95 -15.72 -3.16
N ALA A 825 7.70 -15.51 -3.57
CA ALA A 825 6.52 -15.85 -2.77
C ALA A 825 6.50 -17.33 -2.33
N GLN A 826 7.17 -18.21 -3.08
CA GLN A 826 7.29 -19.64 -2.81
C GLN A 826 8.47 -20.02 -1.89
N GLU A 827 9.28 -19.05 -1.43
CA GLU A 827 10.35 -19.36 -0.49
C GLU A 827 9.76 -19.90 0.83
N PRO A 828 10.20 -21.08 1.31
CA PRO A 828 9.74 -21.62 2.58
C PRO A 828 10.30 -20.82 3.76
N LEU A 829 9.54 -20.72 4.86
CA LEU A 829 9.99 -20.10 6.11
C LEU A 829 11.23 -20.80 6.69
N ILE A 830 11.31 -22.13 6.52
CA ILE A 830 12.40 -22.99 6.99
C ILE A 830 13.03 -23.73 5.80
N SER A 831 14.30 -23.42 5.50
CA SER A 831 15.09 -24.13 4.48
C SER A 831 15.79 -25.36 5.07
N GLY A 832 16.28 -26.29 4.22
CA GLY A 832 16.84 -27.57 4.69
C GLY A 832 17.99 -27.46 5.70
N TRP A 833 18.98 -26.59 5.46
CA TRP A 833 20.07 -26.35 6.42
C TRP A 833 19.56 -25.74 7.73
N LEU A 834 18.62 -24.82 7.59
CA LEU A 834 18.05 -24.11 8.72
C LEU A 834 17.21 -25.04 9.60
N PHE A 835 16.46 -25.97 8.98
CA PHE A 835 15.75 -27.03 9.68
C PHE A 835 16.71 -27.91 10.49
N PHE A 836 17.84 -28.34 9.90
CA PHE A 836 18.85 -29.13 10.62
C PHE A 836 19.40 -28.37 11.84
N ARG A 837 19.69 -27.08 11.69
CA ARG A 837 20.17 -26.24 12.78
C ARG A 837 19.18 -26.19 13.95
N TYR A 838 17.88 -26.05 13.68
CA TYR A 838 16.86 -26.07 14.74
C TYR A 838 16.66 -27.43 15.36
N MET A 839 16.75 -28.50 14.57
CA MET A 839 16.74 -29.85 15.11
C MET A 839 17.93 -30.10 16.06
N ALA A 840 19.11 -29.53 15.75
CA ALA A 840 20.28 -29.65 16.62
C ALA A 840 20.13 -28.85 17.92
N ILE A 841 19.62 -27.61 17.85
CA ILE A 841 19.39 -26.75 19.02
C ILE A 841 18.26 -27.32 19.88
N GLY A 842 17.09 -27.61 19.29
CA GLY A 842 15.97 -28.22 19.99
C GLY A 842 16.33 -29.59 20.57
N GLY A 843 17.07 -30.42 19.83
CA GLY A 843 17.61 -31.68 20.34
C GLY A 843 18.51 -31.47 21.58
N TYR A 844 19.36 -30.44 21.57
CA TYR A 844 20.16 -30.06 22.72
C TYR A 844 19.29 -29.60 23.90
N VAL A 845 18.30 -28.74 23.67
CA VAL A 845 17.38 -28.24 24.70
C VAL A 845 16.68 -29.41 25.39
N GLY A 846 16.06 -30.31 24.62
CA GLY A 846 15.33 -31.46 25.18
C GLY A 846 16.23 -32.46 25.93
N CYS A 847 17.48 -32.66 25.47
CA CYS A 847 18.44 -33.48 26.22
C CYS A 847 18.90 -32.77 27.50
N ALA A 848 19.08 -31.45 27.46
CA ALA A 848 19.56 -30.64 28.58
C ALA A 848 18.51 -30.55 29.70
N THR A 849 17.23 -30.38 29.38
CA THR A 849 16.13 -30.33 30.35
C THR A 849 15.96 -31.67 31.07
N VAL A 850 15.88 -32.78 30.32
CA VAL A 850 15.80 -34.13 30.88
C VAL A 850 17.07 -34.47 31.66
N GLY A 851 18.24 -34.10 31.13
CA GLY A 851 19.53 -34.27 31.80
C GLY A 851 19.60 -33.52 33.12
N ALA A 852 19.04 -32.31 33.22
CA ALA A 852 19.03 -31.51 34.45
C ALA A 852 18.09 -32.11 35.52
N ALA A 853 16.92 -32.59 35.12
CA ALA A 853 16.02 -33.33 36.02
C ALA A 853 16.68 -34.63 36.52
N ALA A 854 17.28 -35.41 35.61
CA ALA A 854 17.98 -36.64 35.95
C ALA A 854 19.23 -36.39 36.82
N TRP A 855 19.94 -35.29 36.60
CA TRP A 855 21.10 -34.89 37.42
C TRP A 855 20.70 -34.71 38.89
N TRP A 856 19.54 -34.12 39.17
CA TRP A 856 19.04 -33.96 40.53
C TRP A 856 18.76 -35.31 41.21
N PHE A 857 18.22 -36.29 40.45
CA PHE A 857 17.94 -37.63 40.98
C PHE A 857 19.18 -38.48 41.19
N VAL A 858 20.17 -38.42 40.30
CA VAL A 858 21.25 -39.41 40.20
C VAL A 858 22.58 -38.88 40.75
N VAL A 859 22.91 -37.61 40.49
CA VAL A 859 24.27 -37.08 40.66
C VAL A 859 24.38 -36.08 41.80
N TYR A 860 23.34 -35.29 42.06
CA TYR A 860 23.40 -34.20 43.05
C TYR A 860 23.58 -34.73 44.48
N ASP A 861 24.58 -34.20 45.19
CA ASP A 861 24.97 -34.66 46.54
C ASP A 861 23.86 -34.53 47.59
N LYS A 862 22.98 -33.53 47.44
CA LYS A 862 21.81 -33.32 48.32
C LYS A 862 20.53 -33.96 47.78
N GLY A 863 20.63 -34.66 46.65
CA GLY A 863 19.54 -35.42 46.03
C GLY A 863 19.48 -36.87 46.53
N PRO A 864 18.54 -37.67 46.01
CA PRO A 864 18.31 -39.05 46.45
C PRO A 864 19.35 -40.08 45.93
N GLN A 865 20.26 -39.69 45.01
CA GLN A 865 21.33 -40.53 44.46
C GLN A 865 20.84 -41.90 43.93
N LEU A 866 19.79 -41.87 43.11
CA LEU A 866 19.16 -43.06 42.54
C LEU A 866 20.00 -43.67 41.41
N ASN A 867 19.93 -44.99 41.25
CA ASN A 867 20.46 -45.65 40.06
C ASN A 867 19.50 -45.52 38.87
N TYR A 868 20.02 -45.59 37.64
CA TYR A 868 19.23 -45.46 36.40
C TYR A 868 18.00 -46.38 36.33
N TYR A 869 18.13 -47.63 36.81
CA TYR A 869 17.02 -48.57 36.87
C TYR A 869 15.87 -48.07 37.76
N GLN A 870 16.19 -47.53 38.93
CA GLN A 870 15.20 -47.01 39.87
C GLN A 870 14.48 -45.79 39.31
N LEU A 871 15.19 -44.92 38.59
CA LEU A 871 14.60 -43.74 37.96
C LEU A 871 13.62 -44.09 36.83
N THR A 872 13.99 -45.04 35.98
CA THR A 872 13.17 -45.45 34.81
C THR A 872 11.99 -46.36 35.15
N HIS A 873 12.01 -46.99 36.34
CA HIS A 873 10.94 -47.86 36.81
C HIS A 873 10.20 -47.25 38.01
N HIS A 874 10.21 -45.92 38.14
CA HIS A 874 9.66 -45.18 39.28
C HIS A 874 8.19 -45.53 39.59
N MET A 875 7.38 -45.80 38.55
CA MET A 875 5.99 -46.21 38.68
C MET A 875 5.79 -47.52 39.47
N GLN A 876 6.81 -48.38 39.55
CA GLN A 876 6.78 -49.63 40.31
C GLN A 876 7.08 -49.45 41.80
N CYS A 877 7.52 -48.26 42.24
CA CYS A 877 7.89 -48.00 43.63
C CYS A 877 6.79 -48.38 44.66
N PRO A 878 5.49 -48.06 44.45
CA PRO A 878 4.44 -48.46 45.38
C PRO A 878 4.14 -49.96 45.37
N ALA A 879 4.37 -50.63 44.23
CA ALA A 879 4.01 -52.03 44.00
C ALA A 879 5.13 -53.02 44.38
N GLU A 880 6.40 -52.61 44.23
CA GLU A 880 7.59 -53.44 44.50
C GLU A 880 8.59 -52.74 45.44
N PRO A 881 8.27 -52.55 46.73
CA PRO A 881 9.12 -51.82 47.69
C PRO A 881 10.52 -52.43 47.89
N ARG A 882 10.71 -53.70 47.50
CA ARG A 882 11.99 -54.41 47.60
C ARG A 882 13.04 -53.89 46.62
N MET A 883 12.62 -53.32 45.48
CA MET A 883 13.51 -52.77 44.46
C MET A 883 13.91 -51.31 44.75
N PHE A 884 13.28 -50.68 45.75
CA PHE A 884 13.48 -49.30 46.18
C PHE A 884 13.81 -49.22 47.68
N PRO A 885 14.92 -49.84 48.14
CA PRO A 885 15.25 -49.85 49.56
C PRO A 885 15.54 -48.43 50.05
N SER A 886 14.91 -48.03 51.16
CA SER A 886 15.16 -46.75 51.85
C SER A 886 14.80 -45.48 51.06
N ILE A 887 13.98 -45.59 50.01
CA ILE A 887 13.49 -44.46 49.22
C ILE A 887 11.99 -44.28 49.49
N ASP A 888 11.58 -43.07 49.87
CA ASP A 888 10.16 -42.72 49.91
C ASP A 888 9.65 -42.44 48.48
N CYS A 889 8.61 -43.14 48.05
CA CYS A 889 8.07 -43.00 46.69
C CYS A 889 7.53 -41.59 46.41
N SER A 890 7.25 -40.78 47.43
CA SER A 890 6.89 -39.37 47.28
C SER A 890 7.98 -38.53 46.57
N ILE A 891 9.24 -38.98 46.61
CA ILE A 891 10.38 -38.26 46.01
C ILE A 891 10.28 -38.09 44.49
N PHE A 892 9.57 -39.01 43.80
CA PHE A 892 9.41 -38.95 42.35
C PHE A 892 8.43 -37.86 41.89
N ASN A 893 7.58 -37.39 42.81
CA ASN A 893 6.67 -36.26 42.61
C ASN A 893 7.21 -34.95 43.20
N HIS A 894 8.50 -34.91 43.58
CA HIS A 894 9.09 -33.73 44.17
C HIS A 894 9.20 -32.59 43.14
N PRO A 895 8.90 -31.33 43.48
CA PRO A 895 8.87 -30.20 42.52
C PRO A 895 10.25 -29.75 42.02
N LYS A 896 11.32 -30.09 42.73
CA LYS A 896 12.70 -29.65 42.44
C LYS A 896 13.28 -30.12 41.09
N PRO A 897 13.19 -31.40 40.67
CA PRO A 897 13.62 -31.84 39.34
C PRO A 897 12.88 -31.10 38.22
N MET A 898 11.58 -30.83 38.40
CA MET A 898 10.80 -30.01 37.46
C MET A 898 11.32 -28.56 37.43
N THR A 899 11.64 -27.96 38.58
CA THR A 899 12.28 -26.63 38.61
C THR A 899 13.63 -26.62 37.87
N MET A 900 14.45 -27.66 38.02
CA MET A 900 15.75 -27.76 37.33
C MET A 900 15.57 -27.82 35.82
N ALA A 901 14.65 -28.66 35.33
CA ALA A 901 14.33 -28.74 33.91
C ALA A 901 13.78 -27.39 33.38
N LEU A 902 12.82 -26.79 34.08
CA LEU A 902 12.23 -25.50 33.71
C LEU A 902 13.27 -24.38 33.68
N SER A 903 14.14 -24.31 34.68
CA SER A 903 15.16 -23.25 34.76
C SER A 903 16.23 -23.43 33.67
N VAL A 904 16.56 -24.66 33.28
CA VAL A 904 17.42 -24.93 32.13
C VAL A 904 16.76 -24.51 30.82
N LEU A 905 15.47 -24.84 30.62
CA LEU A 905 14.70 -24.44 29.45
C LEU A 905 14.70 -22.91 29.31
N VAL A 906 14.24 -22.19 30.35
CA VAL A 906 14.19 -20.73 30.37
C VAL A 906 15.56 -20.11 30.10
N THR A 907 16.63 -20.61 30.74
CA THR A 907 17.98 -20.07 30.55
C THR A 907 18.51 -20.33 29.14
N ILE A 908 18.27 -21.51 28.57
CA ILE A 908 18.64 -21.83 27.19
C ILE A 908 17.90 -20.91 26.23
N GLU A 909 16.60 -20.70 26.41
CA GLU A 909 15.82 -19.86 25.50
C GLU A 909 16.24 -18.39 25.56
N MET A 910 16.59 -17.85 26.72
CA MET A 910 17.16 -16.49 26.79
C MET A 910 18.47 -16.35 26.02
N LEU A 911 19.33 -17.38 26.05
CA LEU A 911 20.58 -17.44 25.28
C LEU A 911 20.31 -17.66 23.78
N ASN A 912 19.30 -18.47 23.46
CA ASN A 912 18.86 -18.73 22.09
C ASN A 912 18.21 -17.48 21.45
N ALA A 913 17.53 -16.66 22.24
CA ALA A 913 17.01 -15.36 21.80
C ALA A 913 18.14 -14.41 21.40
N ILE A 914 19.27 -14.41 22.13
CA ILE A 914 20.48 -13.66 21.75
C ILE A 914 21.05 -14.20 20.44
N ASN A 915 21.14 -15.52 20.29
CA ASN A 915 21.55 -16.15 19.02
C ASN A 915 20.62 -15.75 17.86
N SER A 916 19.35 -15.50 18.12
CA SER A 916 18.34 -15.17 17.13
C SER A 916 18.36 -13.70 16.65
N ILE A 917 19.25 -12.85 17.18
CA ILE A 917 19.45 -11.45 16.71
C ILE A 917 19.80 -11.38 15.22
N SER A 918 20.50 -12.41 14.72
CA SER A 918 20.83 -12.52 13.31
C SER A 918 20.81 -13.98 12.89
N GLU A 919 20.33 -14.22 11.67
CA GLU A 919 20.32 -15.55 11.07
C GLU A 919 21.74 -16.10 10.92
N ASN A 920 22.62 -15.35 10.24
CA ASN A 920 23.95 -15.84 9.89
C ASN A 920 25.08 -14.99 10.46
N GLN A 921 24.84 -13.78 10.97
CA GLN A 921 25.92 -13.00 11.60
C GLN A 921 26.26 -13.55 12.98
N SER A 922 27.56 -13.56 13.27
CA SER A 922 28.07 -13.91 14.59
C SER A 922 27.74 -12.80 15.59
N LEU A 923 27.57 -13.16 16.87
CA LEU A 923 27.44 -12.23 17.99
C LEU A 923 28.65 -11.29 18.13
N THR A 924 29.79 -11.64 17.52
CA THR A 924 30.96 -10.75 17.44
C THR A 924 30.76 -9.58 16.47
N LEU A 925 29.96 -9.77 15.41
CA LEU A 925 29.66 -8.76 14.39
C LEU A 925 28.37 -8.00 14.69
N MET A 926 27.36 -8.70 15.20
CA MET A 926 26.12 -8.10 15.72
C MET A 926 26.02 -8.41 17.22
N PRO A 927 26.57 -7.55 18.09
CA PRO A 927 26.55 -7.78 19.52
C PRO A 927 25.13 -7.80 20.11
N PRO A 928 24.93 -8.43 21.28
CA PRO A 928 23.63 -8.50 21.95
C PRO A 928 22.98 -7.13 22.21
N TRP A 929 23.80 -6.09 22.45
CA TRP A 929 23.33 -4.72 22.69
C TRP A 929 22.87 -3.98 21.44
N SER A 930 22.94 -4.60 20.25
CA SER A 930 22.37 -4.06 19.01
C SER A 930 20.85 -3.93 19.11
N ASN A 931 20.20 -4.78 19.90
CA ASN A 931 18.78 -4.68 20.24
C ASN A 931 18.60 -4.50 21.75
N LYS A 932 18.44 -3.25 22.19
CA LYS A 932 18.21 -2.91 23.61
C LYS A 932 16.88 -3.45 24.14
N TRP A 933 15.87 -3.58 23.27
CA TRP A 933 14.56 -4.13 23.65
C TRP A 933 14.67 -5.61 23.98
N LEU A 934 15.51 -6.35 23.25
CA LEU A 934 15.76 -7.77 23.54
C LEU A 934 16.40 -7.96 24.92
N LEU A 935 17.40 -7.15 25.27
CA LEU A 935 18.01 -7.22 26.61
C LEU A 935 17.01 -6.89 27.72
N GLY A 936 16.15 -5.89 27.49
CA GLY A 936 15.07 -5.56 28.43
C GLY A 936 14.04 -6.69 28.55
N ALA A 937 13.67 -7.33 27.44
CA ALA A 937 12.75 -8.46 27.43
C ALA A 937 13.33 -9.68 28.14
N ILE A 938 14.60 -10.02 27.90
CA ILE A 938 15.30 -11.11 28.62
C ILE A 938 15.35 -10.83 30.12
N ALA A 939 15.68 -9.60 30.52
CA ALA A 939 15.70 -9.22 31.94
C ALA A 939 14.30 -9.35 32.57
N LEU A 940 13.25 -8.96 31.85
CA LEU A 940 11.86 -9.10 32.30
C LEU A 940 11.44 -10.58 32.39
N SER A 941 11.72 -11.40 31.38
CA SER A 941 11.44 -12.84 31.38
C SER A 941 12.14 -13.55 32.55
N MET A 942 13.42 -13.27 32.80
CA MET A 942 14.14 -13.81 33.95
C MET A 942 13.53 -13.32 35.28
N SER A 943 13.12 -12.06 35.36
CA SER A 943 12.46 -11.52 36.57
C SER A 943 11.10 -12.21 36.83
N LEU A 944 10.33 -12.49 35.78
CA LEU A 944 9.08 -13.24 35.87
C LEU A 944 9.32 -14.70 36.24
N HIS A 945 10.41 -15.30 35.77
CA HIS A 945 10.83 -16.64 36.21
C HIS A 945 11.15 -16.68 37.70
N PHE A 946 11.90 -15.70 38.22
CA PHE A 946 12.10 -15.59 39.67
C PHE A 946 10.80 -15.33 40.43
N LEU A 947 9.86 -14.56 39.86
CA LEU A 947 8.56 -14.31 40.48
C LEU A 947 7.74 -15.59 40.68
N ILE A 948 7.69 -16.49 39.68
CA ILE A 948 6.95 -17.75 39.81
C ILE A 948 7.62 -18.72 40.81
N LEU A 949 8.94 -18.60 41.03
CA LEU A 949 9.68 -19.40 41.99
C LEU A 949 9.49 -18.93 43.44
N GLU A 950 9.51 -17.61 43.66
CA GLU A 950 9.53 -17.02 45.02
C GLU A 950 8.14 -16.73 45.60
N VAL A 951 7.09 -16.69 44.77
CA VAL A 951 5.71 -16.44 45.24
C VAL A 951 4.99 -17.76 45.48
N ASP A 952 4.71 -18.06 46.75
CA ASP A 952 4.11 -19.34 47.21
C ASP A 952 2.91 -19.80 46.36
N PHE A 953 1.97 -18.90 46.09
CA PHE A 953 0.78 -19.21 45.27
C PHE A 953 1.15 -19.67 43.85
N LEU A 954 2.08 -18.97 43.19
CA LEU A 954 2.51 -19.32 41.83
C LEU A 954 3.32 -20.61 41.85
N SER A 955 4.21 -20.79 42.83
CA SER A 955 5.02 -21.99 42.97
C SER A 955 4.16 -23.27 43.11
N ALA A 956 3.03 -23.17 43.82
CA ALA A 956 2.07 -24.26 43.97
C ALA A 956 1.32 -24.56 42.65
N VAL A 957 0.88 -23.52 41.93
CA VAL A 957 0.18 -23.67 40.63
C VAL A 957 1.09 -24.31 39.58
N PHE A 958 2.37 -23.93 39.55
CA PHE A 958 3.35 -24.43 38.58
C PHE A 958 4.09 -25.69 39.06
N GLN A 959 3.83 -26.19 40.27
CA GLN A 959 4.56 -27.32 40.89
C GLN A 959 6.09 -27.14 40.90
N ILE A 960 6.56 -25.96 41.30
CA ILE A 960 7.98 -25.59 41.34
C ILE A 960 8.39 -25.11 42.73
N THR A 961 9.70 -25.11 43.01
CA THR A 961 10.30 -24.62 44.26
C THR A 961 11.58 -23.82 44.01
N PRO A 962 11.94 -22.82 44.84
CA PRO A 962 13.16 -22.02 44.68
C PRO A 962 14.44 -22.85 44.60
N LEU A 963 15.39 -22.49 43.73
CA LEU A 963 16.70 -23.14 43.60
C LEU A 963 17.77 -22.47 44.46
N ASN A 964 18.73 -23.25 44.97
CA ASN A 964 19.91 -22.74 45.67
C ASN A 964 21.04 -22.37 44.67
N LEU A 965 22.15 -21.83 45.19
CA LEU A 965 23.26 -21.37 44.34
C LEU A 965 23.97 -22.51 43.58
N GLU A 966 24.11 -23.69 44.17
CA GLU A 966 24.72 -24.87 43.53
C GLU A 966 23.88 -25.34 42.35
N GLU A 967 22.57 -25.42 42.55
CA GLU A 967 21.58 -25.77 41.53
C GLU A 967 21.59 -24.76 40.38
N TRP A 968 21.64 -23.45 40.67
CA TRP A 968 21.76 -22.41 39.64
C TRP A 968 23.09 -22.47 38.86
N MET A 969 24.20 -22.82 39.51
CA MET A 969 25.47 -23.05 38.81
C MET A 969 25.37 -24.23 37.84
N ALA A 970 24.69 -25.32 38.24
CA ALA A 970 24.43 -26.45 37.35
C ALA A 970 23.56 -26.04 36.15
N VAL A 971 22.50 -25.26 36.39
CA VAL A 971 21.66 -24.68 35.32
C VAL A 971 22.52 -23.90 34.32
N LEU A 972 23.34 -22.95 34.78
CA LEU A 972 24.19 -22.15 33.90
C LEU A 972 25.21 -22.98 33.11
N LYS A 973 25.85 -23.97 33.75
CA LYS A 973 26.82 -24.88 33.09
C LYS A 973 26.16 -25.66 31.96
N ILE A 974 24.93 -26.14 32.17
CA ILE A 974 24.15 -26.91 31.20
C ILE A 974 23.58 -25.99 30.10
N SER A 975 23.21 -24.73 30.40
CA SER A 975 22.56 -23.87 29.41
C SER A 975 23.53 -23.11 28.49
N LEU A 976 24.69 -22.64 28.99
CA LEU A 976 25.65 -21.82 28.22
C LEU A 976 26.13 -22.40 26.88
N PRO A 977 26.31 -23.73 26.69
CA PRO A 977 26.82 -24.29 25.44
C PRO A 977 25.94 -24.03 24.22
N VAL A 978 24.66 -23.72 24.40
CA VAL A 978 23.76 -23.43 23.28
C VAL A 978 24.29 -22.25 22.44
N VAL A 979 24.94 -21.27 23.06
CA VAL A 979 25.59 -20.14 22.36
C VAL A 979 26.75 -20.63 21.50
N ILE A 980 27.58 -21.51 22.03
CA ILE A 980 28.76 -22.04 21.33
C ILE A 980 28.33 -22.96 20.19
N LEU A 981 27.31 -23.79 20.43
CA LEU A 981 26.68 -24.67 19.44
C LEU A 981 26.14 -23.84 18.27
N ASP A 982 25.33 -22.82 18.55
CA ASP A 982 24.74 -22.01 17.50
C ASP A 982 25.78 -21.16 16.74
N GLU A 983 26.77 -20.58 17.43
CA GLU A 983 27.87 -19.88 16.76
C GLU A 983 28.67 -20.80 15.83
N THR A 984 28.83 -22.07 16.23
CA THR A 984 29.45 -23.10 15.38
C THR A 984 28.60 -23.35 14.13
N LEU A 985 27.28 -23.50 14.28
CA LEU A 985 26.36 -23.73 13.16
C LEU A 985 26.28 -22.52 12.22
N LYS A 986 26.25 -21.29 12.77
CA LYS A 986 26.35 -20.04 11.98
C LYS A 986 27.66 -19.94 11.23
N PHE A 987 28.77 -20.33 11.85
CA PHE A 987 30.07 -20.34 11.20
C PHE A 987 30.10 -21.29 10.00
N VAL A 988 29.54 -22.50 10.15
CA VAL A 988 29.42 -23.47 9.06
C VAL A 988 28.54 -22.90 7.94
N ALA A 989 27.40 -22.28 8.27
CA ALA A 989 26.50 -21.64 7.31
C ALA A 989 27.22 -20.58 6.45
N ARG A 990 27.94 -19.66 7.10
CA ARG A 990 28.67 -18.59 6.39
C ARG A 990 29.79 -19.09 5.47
N LYS A 991 30.32 -20.29 5.69
CA LYS A 991 31.54 -20.77 5.03
C LYS A 991 31.28 -21.86 4.00
N PHE A 992 30.40 -22.81 4.30
CA PHE A 992 30.15 -23.97 3.45
C PHE A 992 28.92 -23.79 2.55
N THR A 993 27.90 -23.05 2.98
CA THR A 993 26.73 -22.75 2.13
C THR A 993 26.89 -21.45 1.32
N ASP A 994 27.67 -20.47 1.79
CA ASP A 994 27.88 -19.17 1.11
C ASP A 994 29.24 -19.02 0.35
N GLY A 995 30.04 -20.09 0.25
CA GLY A 995 31.12 -20.21 -0.75
C GLY A 995 32.40 -19.38 -0.56
N LYS A 996 32.98 -19.23 0.65
CA LYS A 996 34.33 -18.64 0.82
C LYS A 996 35.24 -19.38 1.83
N ASN A 997 36.50 -19.58 1.42
CA ASN A 997 37.61 -20.40 1.96
C ASN A 997 37.78 -20.59 3.51
N PRO A 998 38.37 -21.73 3.97
CA PRO A 998 37.99 -22.35 5.26
C PRO A 998 39.07 -22.41 6.38
N LEU A 999 40.34 -22.08 6.16
CA LEU A 999 41.41 -22.66 7.02
C LEU A 999 41.88 -21.83 8.23
N THR A 1000 41.63 -20.52 8.31
CA THR A 1000 42.23 -19.67 9.38
C THR A 1000 41.35 -19.46 10.61
N GLN A 1001 40.03 -19.68 10.55
CA GLN A 1001 39.11 -19.47 11.69
C GLN A 1001 38.70 -20.75 12.43
N PHE A 1002 38.96 -21.93 11.86
CA PHE A 1002 38.58 -23.23 12.45
C PHE A 1002 39.32 -23.53 13.78
N TYR A 1003 40.58 -23.12 13.89
CA TYR A 1003 41.39 -23.30 15.11
C TYR A 1003 40.83 -22.57 16.32
N TRP A 1004 40.23 -21.40 16.13
CA TRP A 1004 39.67 -20.61 17.23
C TRP A 1004 38.40 -21.25 17.80
N MET A 1005 37.57 -21.82 16.93
CA MET A 1005 36.33 -22.50 17.33
C MET A 1005 36.62 -23.81 18.07
N ILE A 1006 37.61 -24.58 17.61
CA ILE A 1006 38.11 -25.75 18.36
C ILE A 1006 38.67 -25.31 19.72
N ALA A 1007 39.43 -24.23 19.78
CA ALA A 1007 39.96 -23.72 21.04
C ALA A 1007 38.85 -23.35 22.04
N VAL A 1008 37.74 -22.73 21.60
CA VAL A 1008 36.60 -22.40 22.46
C VAL A 1008 35.93 -23.66 23.03
N TRP A 1009 35.69 -24.69 22.20
CA TRP A 1009 35.16 -25.97 22.67
C TRP A 1009 36.11 -26.67 23.65
N VAL A 1010 37.42 -26.65 23.39
CA VAL A 1010 38.44 -27.21 24.28
C VAL A 1010 38.52 -26.45 25.61
N ILE A 1011 38.43 -25.13 25.59
CA ILE A 1011 38.37 -24.30 26.81
C ILE A 1011 37.11 -24.60 27.62
N TYR A 1012 35.95 -24.70 26.97
CA TYR A 1012 34.71 -25.04 27.63
C TYR A 1012 34.76 -26.43 28.28
N ILE A 1013 35.21 -27.44 27.55
CA ILE A 1013 35.40 -28.81 28.07
C ILE A 1013 36.42 -28.79 29.23
N GLY A 1014 37.50 -28.02 29.11
CA GLY A 1014 38.49 -27.83 30.17
C GLY A 1014 37.93 -27.15 31.43
N LEU A 1015 36.97 -26.22 31.28
CA LEU A 1015 36.28 -25.57 32.39
C LEU A 1015 35.26 -26.49 33.09
N ILE A 1016 34.53 -27.33 32.32
CA ILE A 1016 33.67 -28.38 32.89
C ILE A 1016 34.50 -29.35 33.72
N LEU A 1017 35.61 -29.84 33.18
CA LEU A 1017 36.38 -30.93 33.79
C LEU A 1017 37.16 -30.49 35.04
N ASN A 1018 37.45 -29.20 35.21
CA ASN A 1018 38.25 -28.67 36.33
C ASN A 1018 37.45 -27.88 37.38
N ALA A 1019 36.17 -27.60 37.16
CA ALA A 1019 35.31 -26.94 38.15
C ALA A 1019 34.54 -28.02 38.95
N PRO A 1020 34.50 -27.95 40.30
CA PRO A 1020 33.67 -28.86 41.09
C PRO A 1020 32.20 -28.74 40.63
N PHE A 1021 31.56 -29.88 40.39
CA PHE A 1021 30.14 -29.99 40.07
C PHE A 1021 29.30 -29.90 41.33
#